data_AF-A0A2Z3GQS7-F1
#
_entry.id   AF-A0A2Z3GQS7-F1
#
_cell.length_a   1.000
_cell.length_b   1.000
_cell.length_c   1.000
_cell.angle_alpha   90.00
_cell.angle_beta   90.00
_cell.angle_gamma   90.00
#
_symmetry.space_group_name_H-M   'P 1'
#
loop_
_entity.id
_entity.type
_entity.pdbx_description
1 polymer ?
#
loop_
_entity_poly.entity_id
_entity_poly.type
_entity_poly.pdbx_seq_one_letter_code
_entity_poly.pdbx_strand_id
1 'polypeptide(L)'
;MIDSTLAALSKLRLGPRMVGGFLIVAGACAILAYQSFDALGALRECQTNANSNLVPSALALGKVRSGALTIQRLERSAVIFGRRGDERITGPIRGAHDEAKKNIDEGIKTYASLPMTDKEAVMWRAFEAKFAEWKRYSEEIWSHIERREFEKAEEVMARETAAVVELTAALTSVVDTQLAISKDEEAGATKVFEQGRRTMWAVSIGAVVAAVGLGLLLTASVVRPLTQTIAVLDGVAKGDLSRKVEVKSEDEMGQLGAALNVAIDGLIAAKEAERTQVTRDRERAAQEARAAAERADQEAAAARTRSEQDAAVAAELQRKVEAIQAGVNAVAAGDFTVSIPDLGTDNIGQMARALNQAIVSVRTALEGVREVSEQLADASGQLSSASEEISSGAQEQASSLEETASSLQEITATVKQSADNAQQARQLASGSKEVAEKGGQVVSGAVEAMSEINGSSKKIAEIITTIDEIAFQTNLLALNAAVEAARAGEQGRGFAVVASEVRNLAQRSATAAKEIKGLIQDSVKKVDAGTELVNRSGDTLAEIVTSVKRVTDIVTEMAAASREQSTGIEQVNKAVSQMDSVTQRNASQTEEMSATAQSLTDQAAQLRDLVSRFKLGAGGSAPAARPAKRAAGPKPRPAVSKALKRHSSNGNGHGGGHELDALGGDGFSDF
;
A
#
# COMPACT_ATOMS: atom_id res chain seq x y z
N MET A 1 35.83 -12.43 17.98
CA MET A 1 35.48 -12.40 16.53
C MET A 1 35.28 -10.98 16.02
N ILE A 2 34.56 -10.11 16.75
CA ILE A 2 34.29 -8.71 16.38
C ILE A 2 35.58 -7.87 16.22
N ASP A 3 36.57 -8.02 17.11
CA ASP A 3 37.84 -7.27 16.99
C ASP A 3 38.69 -7.71 15.77
N SER A 4 38.59 -8.98 15.38
CA SER A 4 39.28 -9.53 14.22
C SER A 4 38.67 -9.06 12.90
N THR A 5 37.33 -8.94 12.84
CA THR A 5 36.64 -8.41 11.66
C THR A 5 36.82 -6.91 11.53
N LEU A 6 36.81 -6.16 12.64
CA LEU A 6 37.14 -4.73 12.68
C LEU A 6 38.57 -4.45 12.21
N ALA A 7 39.55 -5.26 12.61
CA ALA A 7 40.95 -5.13 12.19
C ALA A 7 41.19 -5.52 10.72
N ALA A 8 40.39 -6.43 10.16
CA ALA A 8 40.43 -6.74 8.73
C ALA A 8 39.75 -5.65 7.90
N LEU A 9 38.65 -5.09 8.42
CA LEU A 9 37.95 -3.97 7.81
C LEU A 9 38.85 -2.75 7.75
N SER A 10 39.57 -2.38 8.82
CA SER A 10 40.41 -1.17 8.91
C SER A 10 41.53 -1.06 7.86
N LYS A 11 41.84 -2.13 7.13
CA LYS A 11 42.82 -2.16 6.03
C LYS A 11 42.21 -1.90 4.64
N LEU A 12 40.90 -2.02 4.48
CA LEU A 12 40.20 -1.78 3.20
C LEU A 12 40.02 -0.28 2.93
N ARG A 13 40.08 0.16 1.68
CA ARG A 13 39.73 1.52 1.29
C ARG A 13 38.24 1.83 1.53
N LEU A 14 37.90 3.11 1.74
CA LEU A 14 36.54 3.55 2.06
C LEU A 14 35.50 3.14 0.99
N GLY A 15 35.84 3.27 -0.29
CA GLY A 15 34.95 2.96 -1.42
C GLY A 15 34.47 1.49 -1.44
N PRO A 16 35.38 0.50 -1.46
CA PRO A 16 35.02 -0.92 -1.39
C PRO A 16 34.16 -1.31 -0.19
N ARG A 17 34.39 -0.70 0.98
CA ARG A 17 33.58 -0.95 2.19
C ARG A 17 32.13 -0.45 2.03
N MET A 18 31.95 0.77 1.52
CA MET A 18 30.63 1.35 1.26
C MET A 18 29.85 0.53 0.23
N VAL A 19 30.50 0.18 -0.88
CA VAL A 19 29.89 -0.66 -1.93
C VAL A 19 29.52 -2.04 -1.39
N GLY A 20 30.38 -2.66 -0.57
CA GLY A 20 30.08 -3.92 0.10
C GLY A 20 28.85 -3.84 1.00
N GLY A 21 28.69 -2.75 1.76
CA GLY A 21 27.50 -2.52 2.58
C GLY A 21 26.21 -2.37 1.77
N PHE A 22 26.24 -1.59 0.69
CA PHE A 22 25.09 -1.45 -0.21
C PHE A 22 24.73 -2.77 -0.91
N LEU A 23 25.72 -3.57 -1.30
CA LEU A 23 25.48 -4.89 -1.91
C LEU A 23 24.84 -5.88 -0.95
N ILE A 24 25.18 -5.83 0.35
CA ILE A 24 24.52 -6.67 1.38
C ILE A 24 23.05 -6.29 1.51
N VAL A 25 22.73 -5.00 1.59
CA VAL A 25 21.34 -4.52 1.68
C VAL A 25 20.57 -4.86 0.40
N ALA A 26 21.15 -4.62 -0.78
CA ALA A 26 20.54 -4.98 -2.05
C ALA A 26 20.29 -6.50 -2.18
N GLY A 27 21.22 -7.33 -1.70
CA GLY A 27 21.06 -8.78 -1.65
C GLY A 27 19.92 -9.22 -0.72
N ALA A 28 19.79 -8.59 0.46
CA ALA A 28 18.68 -8.84 1.37
C ALA A 28 17.32 -8.48 0.75
N CYS A 29 17.24 -7.32 0.07
CA CYS A 29 16.04 -6.93 -0.67
C CYS A 29 15.71 -7.90 -1.81
N ALA A 30 16.71 -8.39 -2.55
CA ALA A 30 16.52 -9.37 -3.61
C ALA A 30 15.98 -10.71 -3.07
N ILE A 31 16.48 -11.17 -1.91
CA ILE A 31 15.99 -12.38 -1.24
C ILE A 31 14.54 -12.20 -0.79
N LEU A 32 14.19 -11.04 -0.19
CA LEU A 32 12.82 -10.71 0.20
C LEU A 32 11.87 -10.73 -1.01
N ALA A 33 12.27 -10.09 -2.11
CA ALA A 33 11.49 -10.06 -3.34
C ALA A 33 11.28 -11.48 -3.88
N TYR A 34 12.34 -12.27 -3.98
CA TYR A 34 12.27 -13.65 -4.48
C TYR A 34 11.31 -14.52 -3.64
N GLN A 35 11.44 -14.49 -2.30
CA GLN A 35 10.57 -15.27 -1.42
C GLN A 35 9.10 -14.83 -1.50
N SER A 36 8.86 -13.52 -1.66
CA SER A 36 7.49 -12.99 -1.81
C SER A 36 6.85 -13.49 -3.11
N PHE A 37 7.61 -13.48 -4.22
CA PHE A 37 7.13 -13.99 -5.50
C PHE A 37 6.89 -15.51 -5.48
N ASP A 38 7.75 -16.28 -4.83
CA ASP A 38 7.60 -17.74 -4.69
C ASP A 38 6.34 -18.11 -3.88
N ALA A 39 6.13 -17.46 -2.73
CA ALA A 39 4.95 -17.66 -1.90
C ALA A 39 3.64 -17.25 -2.62
N LEU A 40 3.66 -16.14 -3.36
CA LEU A 40 2.52 -15.72 -4.19
C LEU A 40 2.25 -16.69 -5.34
N GLY A 41 3.30 -17.28 -5.91
CA GLY A 41 3.19 -18.33 -6.94
C GLY A 41 2.45 -19.55 -6.42
N ALA A 42 2.86 -20.08 -5.27
CA ALA A 42 2.21 -21.22 -4.63
C ALA A 42 0.75 -20.91 -4.24
N LEU A 43 0.47 -19.72 -3.69
CA LEU A 43 -0.91 -19.30 -3.39
C LEU A 43 -1.77 -19.19 -4.65
N ARG A 44 -1.21 -18.68 -5.75
CA ARG A 44 -1.90 -18.61 -7.04
C ARG A 44 -2.24 -20.01 -7.58
N GLU A 45 -1.38 -20.99 -7.37
CA GLU A 45 -1.63 -22.38 -7.77
C GLU A 45 -2.83 -22.97 -7.01
N CYS A 46 -2.85 -22.85 -5.67
CA CYS A 46 -3.99 -23.25 -4.85
C CYS A 46 -5.29 -22.52 -5.28
N GLN A 47 -5.22 -21.21 -5.51
CA GLN A 47 -6.39 -20.42 -5.94
C GLN A 47 -6.88 -20.85 -7.33
N THR A 48 -5.96 -21.17 -8.24
CA THR A 48 -6.29 -21.67 -9.58
C THR A 48 -6.95 -23.04 -9.48
N ASN A 49 -6.43 -23.96 -8.68
CA ASN A 49 -7.02 -25.28 -8.48
C ASN A 49 -8.41 -25.19 -7.82
N ALA A 50 -8.58 -24.31 -6.82
CA ALA A 50 -9.88 -24.07 -6.19
C ALA A 50 -10.96 -23.62 -7.21
N ASN A 51 -10.61 -22.67 -8.08
CA ASN A 51 -11.54 -22.12 -9.07
C ASN A 51 -11.76 -23.02 -10.28
N SER A 52 -10.73 -23.74 -10.73
CA SER A 52 -10.78 -24.55 -11.96
C SER A 52 -11.19 -26.00 -11.72
N ASN A 53 -11.03 -26.52 -10.49
CA ASN A 53 -11.33 -27.90 -10.15
C ASN A 53 -12.31 -28.01 -8.97
N LEU A 54 -11.93 -27.55 -7.77
CA LEU A 54 -12.68 -27.87 -6.54
C LEU A 54 -14.12 -27.35 -6.54
N VAL A 55 -14.32 -26.07 -6.88
CA VAL A 55 -15.66 -25.45 -6.94
C VAL A 55 -16.52 -26.05 -8.05
N PRO A 56 -16.05 -26.15 -9.31
CA PRO A 56 -16.79 -26.86 -10.36
C PRO A 56 -17.16 -28.30 -9.98
N SER A 57 -16.27 -29.04 -9.33
CA SER A 57 -16.50 -30.39 -8.85
C SER A 57 -17.65 -30.46 -7.85
N ALA A 58 -17.66 -29.58 -6.84
CA ALA A 58 -18.73 -29.52 -5.85
C ALA A 58 -20.09 -29.15 -6.48
N LEU A 59 -20.12 -28.19 -7.41
CA LEU A 59 -21.34 -27.80 -8.13
C LEU A 59 -21.87 -28.93 -9.01
N ALA A 60 -20.99 -29.63 -9.72
CA ALA A 60 -21.33 -30.76 -10.58
C ALA A 60 -21.94 -31.92 -9.78
N LEU A 61 -21.30 -32.32 -8.68
CA LEU A 61 -21.85 -33.34 -7.76
C LEU A 61 -23.17 -32.88 -7.13
N GLY A 62 -23.30 -31.58 -6.82
CA GLY A 62 -24.54 -30.97 -6.35
C GLY A 62 -25.70 -31.10 -7.36
N LYS A 63 -25.44 -30.86 -8.65
CA LYS A 63 -26.42 -31.08 -9.73
C LYS A 63 -26.87 -32.53 -9.80
N VAL A 64 -25.93 -33.47 -9.73
CA VAL A 64 -26.21 -34.92 -9.74
C VAL A 64 -27.11 -35.31 -8.56
N ARG A 65 -26.74 -34.89 -7.34
CA ARG A 65 -27.50 -35.18 -6.12
C ARG A 65 -28.92 -34.61 -6.18
N SER A 66 -29.03 -33.33 -6.54
CA SER A 66 -30.32 -32.63 -6.62
C SER A 66 -31.22 -33.24 -7.69
N GLY A 67 -30.66 -33.54 -8.87
CA GLY A 67 -31.39 -34.16 -9.97
C GLY A 67 -31.90 -35.55 -9.62
N ALA A 68 -31.06 -36.41 -9.00
CA ALA A 68 -31.47 -37.75 -8.60
C ALA A 68 -32.61 -37.74 -7.57
N LEU A 69 -32.52 -36.87 -6.55
CA LEU A 69 -33.59 -36.68 -5.56
C LEU A 69 -34.87 -36.11 -6.19
N THR A 70 -34.72 -35.25 -7.20
CA THR A 70 -35.86 -34.66 -7.92
C THR A 70 -36.58 -35.73 -8.74
N ILE A 71 -35.86 -36.55 -9.50
CA ILE A 71 -36.41 -37.69 -10.25
C ILE A 71 -37.20 -38.61 -9.32
N GLN A 72 -36.58 -39.07 -8.23
CA GLN A 72 -37.23 -39.96 -7.26
C GLN A 72 -38.53 -39.39 -6.68
N ARG A 73 -38.57 -38.08 -6.41
CA ARG A 73 -39.75 -37.38 -5.89
C ARG A 73 -40.84 -37.24 -6.95
N LEU A 74 -40.45 -36.89 -8.17
CA LEU A 74 -41.35 -36.69 -9.31
C LEU A 74 -42.00 -38.00 -9.74
N GLU A 75 -41.24 -39.09 -9.82
CA GLU A 75 -41.76 -40.41 -10.16
C GLU A 75 -42.80 -40.87 -9.13
N ARG A 76 -42.48 -40.78 -7.83
CA ARG A 76 -43.43 -41.09 -6.74
C ARG A 76 -44.70 -40.25 -6.83
N SER A 77 -44.55 -38.96 -7.10
CA SER A 77 -45.69 -38.04 -7.28
C SER A 77 -46.52 -38.40 -8.52
N ALA A 78 -45.88 -38.73 -9.64
CA ALA A 78 -46.55 -39.13 -10.87
C ALA A 78 -47.37 -40.41 -10.69
N VAL A 79 -46.87 -41.38 -9.92
CA VAL A 79 -47.64 -42.60 -9.57
C VAL A 79 -48.84 -42.27 -8.67
N ILE A 80 -48.64 -41.46 -7.63
CA ILE A 80 -49.72 -41.10 -6.68
C ILE A 80 -50.83 -40.32 -7.36
N PHE A 81 -50.49 -39.26 -8.10
CA PHE A 81 -51.48 -38.38 -8.74
C PHE A 81 -52.00 -38.95 -10.06
N GLY A 82 -51.20 -39.76 -10.77
CA GLY A 82 -51.61 -40.47 -11.97
C GLY A 82 -52.71 -41.50 -11.70
N ARG A 83 -52.62 -42.24 -10.59
CA ARG A 83 -53.70 -43.14 -10.12
C ARG A 83 -55.01 -42.41 -9.83
N ARG A 84 -54.93 -41.15 -9.39
CA ARG A 84 -56.09 -40.30 -9.10
C ARG A 84 -56.64 -39.57 -10.33
N GLY A 85 -55.96 -39.67 -11.47
CA GLY A 85 -56.33 -38.98 -12.71
C GLY A 85 -56.18 -37.45 -12.66
N ASP A 86 -55.36 -36.89 -11.75
CA ASP A 86 -55.21 -35.43 -11.61
C ASP A 86 -54.17 -34.88 -12.59
N GLU A 87 -54.59 -34.70 -13.85
CA GLU A 87 -53.71 -34.26 -14.95
C GLU A 87 -53.09 -32.88 -14.76
N ARG A 88 -53.71 -32.03 -13.92
CA ARG A 88 -53.16 -30.71 -13.56
C ARG A 88 -51.84 -30.82 -12.81
N ILE A 89 -51.67 -31.89 -12.04
CA ILE A 89 -50.45 -32.15 -11.26
C ILE A 89 -49.47 -32.99 -12.07
N THR A 90 -49.94 -33.97 -12.84
CA THR A 90 -49.04 -34.86 -13.62
C THR A 90 -48.51 -34.21 -14.90
N GLY A 91 -49.21 -33.25 -15.48
CA GLY A 91 -48.78 -32.55 -16.71
C GLY A 91 -47.40 -31.90 -16.60
N PRO A 92 -47.14 -31.06 -15.58
CA PRO A 92 -45.82 -30.44 -15.38
C PRO A 92 -44.69 -31.41 -14.97
N ILE A 93 -45.03 -32.59 -14.43
CA ILE A 93 -44.03 -33.53 -13.88
C ILE A 93 -43.10 -34.06 -14.98
N ARG A 94 -43.58 -34.29 -16.21
CA ARG A 94 -42.73 -34.76 -17.31
C ARG A 94 -41.60 -33.78 -17.62
N GLY A 95 -41.92 -32.50 -17.82
CA GLY A 95 -40.90 -31.49 -18.12
C GLY A 95 -39.88 -31.33 -16.99
N ALA A 96 -40.33 -31.40 -15.74
CA ALA A 96 -39.43 -31.34 -14.58
C ALA A 96 -38.54 -32.60 -14.46
N HIS A 97 -39.05 -33.78 -14.86
CA HIS A 97 -38.29 -35.04 -14.87
C HIS A 97 -37.20 -35.01 -15.95
N ASP A 98 -37.55 -34.59 -17.16
CA ASP A 98 -36.61 -34.43 -18.28
C ASP A 98 -35.51 -33.42 -17.95
N GLU A 99 -35.87 -32.28 -17.34
CA GLU A 99 -34.91 -31.27 -16.90
C GLU A 99 -34.01 -31.79 -15.77
N ALA A 100 -34.54 -32.57 -14.82
CA ALA A 100 -33.74 -33.22 -13.79
C ALA A 100 -32.75 -34.23 -14.40
N LYS A 101 -33.17 -35.03 -15.39
CA LYS A 101 -32.30 -35.96 -16.12
C LYS A 101 -31.16 -35.23 -16.83
N LYS A 102 -31.47 -34.12 -17.51
CA LYS A 102 -30.47 -33.27 -18.16
C LYS A 102 -29.46 -32.70 -17.15
N ASN A 103 -29.92 -32.22 -16.01
CA ASN A 103 -29.04 -31.69 -14.96
C ASN A 103 -28.09 -32.76 -14.39
N ILE A 104 -28.56 -34.00 -14.24
CA ILE A 104 -27.71 -35.13 -13.85
C ILE A 104 -26.66 -35.41 -14.94
N ASP A 105 -27.09 -35.54 -16.20
CA ASP A 105 -26.17 -35.86 -17.31
C ASP A 105 -25.11 -34.76 -17.49
N GLU A 106 -25.49 -33.48 -17.34
CA GLU A 106 -24.54 -32.36 -17.30
C GLU A 106 -23.59 -32.45 -16.12
N GLY A 107 -24.10 -32.70 -14.90
CA GLY A 107 -23.28 -32.81 -13.70
C GLY A 107 -22.25 -33.95 -13.80
N ILE A 108 -22.67 -35.13 -14.27
CA ILE A 108 -21.78 -36.28 -14.51
C ILE A 108 -20.72 -35.93 -15.55
N LYS A 109 -21.13 -35.34 -16.68
CA LYS A 109 -20.20 -34.95 -17.75
C LYS A 109 -19.16 -33.93 -17.27
N THR A 110 -19.60 -32.91 -16.53
CA THR A 110 -18.69 -31.90 -15.98
C THR A 110 -17.73 -32.52 -14.99
N TYR A 111 -18.22 -33.26 -14.00
CA TYR A 111 -17.36 -33.86 -12.98
C TYR A 111 -16.34 -34.84 -13.58
N ALA A 112 -16.77 -35.72 -14.49
CA ALA A 112 -15.88 -36.67 -15.18
C ALA A 112 -14.77 -36.02 -16.02
N SER A 113 -14.92 -34.74 -16.40
CA SER A 113 -13.91 -34.01 -17.17
C SER A 113 -12.87 -33.31 -16.30
N LEU A 114 -13.09 -33.22 -14.99
CA LEU A 114 -12.22 -32.53 -14.06
C LEU A 114 -11.09 -33.46 -13.58
N PRO A 115 -9.91 -32.91 -13.22
CA PRO A 115 -8.83 -33.71 -12.66
C PRO A 115 -9.23 -34.36 -11.34
N MET A 116 -9.11 -35.69 -11.26
CA MET A 116 -9.42 -36.46 -10.06
C MET A 116 -8.15 -37.06 -9.45
N THR A 117 -8.15 -37.20 -8.13
CA THR A 117 -7.13 -38.02 -7.44
C THR A 117 -7.38 -39.51 -7.67
N ASP A 118 -6.37 -40.36 -7.46
CA ASP A 118 -6.53 -41.82 -7.60
C ASP A 118 -7.66 -42.38 -6.71
N LYS A 119 -7.75 -41.86 -5.48
CA LYS A 119 -8.79 -42.24 -4.51
C LYS A 119 -10.18 -41.81 -4.98
N GLU A 120 -10.30 -40.57 -5.45
CA GLU A 120 -11.53 -40.01 -5.99
C GLU A 120 -11.99 -40.77 -7.24
N ALA A 121 -11.08 -41.10 -8.15
CA ALA A 121 -11.39 -41.87 -9.36
C ALA A 121 -11.95 -43.27 -9.05
N VAL A 122 -11.47 -43.93 -7.99
CA VAL A 122 -12.02 -45.21 -7.52
C VAL A 122 -13.46 -45.04 -7.01
N MET A 123 -13.72 -44.01 -6.20
CA MET A 123 -15.07 -43.72 -5.70
C MET A 123 -16.02 -43.31 -6.82
N TRP A 124 -15.53 -42.54 -7.80
CA TRP A 124 -16.30 -42.13 -8.97
C TRP A 124 -16.76 -43.33 -9.80
N ARG A 125 -15.87 -44.28 -10.09
CA ARG A 125 -16.24 -45.52 -10.81
C ARG A 125 -17.29 -46.35 -10.05
N ALA A 126 -17.19 -46.40 -8.71
CA ALA A 126 -18.18 -47.07 -7.89
C ALA A 126 -19.55 -46.36 -7.97
N PHE A 127 -19.56 -45.03 -7.95
CA PHE A 127 -20.76 -44.22 -8.19
C PHE A 127 -21.34 -44.48 -9.59
N GLU A 128 -20.54 -44.47 -10.65
CA GLU A 128 -21.01 -44.68 -12.03
C GLU A 128 -21.71 -46.04 -12.20
N ALA A 129 -21.17 -47.10 -11.58
CA ALA A 129 -21.79 -48.42 -11.61
C ALA A 129 -23.18 -48.41 -10.94
N LYS A 130 -23.30 -47.79 -9.76
CA LYS A 130 -24.58 -47.66 -9.04
C LYS A 130 -25.56 -46.72 -9.74
N PHE A 131 -25.05 -45.70 -10.39
CA PHE A 131 -25.84 -44.76 -11.18
C PHE A 131 -26.46 -45.46 -12.39
N ALA A 132 -25.69 -46.27 -13.11
CA ALA A 132 -26.21 -47.04 -14.25
C ALA A 132 -27.31 -48.03 -13.83
N GLU A 133 -27.13 -48.69 -12.68
CA GLU A 133 -28.14 -49.58 -12.11
C GLU A 133 -29.44 -48.84 -11.75
N TRP A 134 -29.33 -47.73 -11.01
CA TRP A 134 -30.47 -46.87 -10.65
C TRP A 134 -31.17 -46.28 -11.87
N LYS A 135 -30.41 -45.80 -12.86
CA LYS A 135 -30.94 -45.21 -14.10
C LYS A 135 -31.83 -46.19 -14.86
N ARG A 136 -31.46 -47.47 -14.90
CA ARG A 136 -32.29 -48.51 -15.52
C ARG A 136 -33.64 -48.66 -14.81
N TYR A 137 -33.66 -48.64 -13.47
CA TYR A 137 -34.90 -48.67 -12.71
C TYR A 137 -35.76 -47.43 -12.94
N SER A 138 -35.17 -46.23 -12.89
CA SER A 138 -35.87 -44.97 -13.18
C SER A 138 -36.50 -44.97 -14.59
N GLU A 139 -35.79 -45.47 -15.60
CA GLU A 139 -36.33 -45.60 -16.96
C GLU A 139 -37.47 -46.62 -17.05
N GLU A 140 -37.39 -47.76 -16.35
CA GLU A 140 -38.46 -48.77 -16.27
C GLU A 140 -39.70 -48.19 -15.55
N ILE A 141 -39.50 -47.50 -14.42
CA ILE A 141 -40.55 -46.81 -13.65
C ILE A 141 -41.28 -45.81 -14.55
N TRP A 142 -40.52 -44.92 -15.19
CA TRP A 142 -41.09 -43.89 -16.05
C TRP A 142 -41.86 -44.50 -17.23
N SER A 143 -41.32 -45.57 -17.83
CA SER A 143 -41.99 -46.28 -18.92
C SER A 143 -43.36 -46.85 -18.51
N HIS A 144 -43.49 -47.37 -17.28
CA HIS A 144 -44.79 -47.80 -16.75
C HIS A 144 -45.73 -46.63 -16.44
N ILE A 145 -45.20 -45.51 -15.91
CA ILE A 145 -45.98 -44.28 -15.69
C ILE A 145 -46.57 -43.77 -17.02
N GLU A 146 -45.80 -43.76 -18.10
CA GLU A 146 -46.27 -43.33 -19.42
C GLU A 146 -47.35 -44.22 -20.02
N ARG A 147 -47.25 -45.54 -19.80
CA ARG A 147 -48.29 -46.50 -20.18
C ARG A 147 -49.49 -46.53 -19.21
N ARG A 148 -49.48 -45.70 -18.17
CA ARG A 148 -50.46 -45.66 -17.07
C ARG A 148 -50.58 -46.99 -16.30
N GLU A 149 -49.51 -47.77 -16.26
CA GLU A 149 -49.40 -49.04 -15.52
C GLU A 149 -48.86 -48.77 -14.09
N PHE A 150 -49.62 -48.04 -13.27
CA PHE A 150 -49.11 -47.50 -12.00
C PHE A 150 -48.78 -48.55 -10.95
N GLU A 151 -49.50 -49.67 -10.90
CA GLU A 151 -49.19 -50.80 -10.01
C GLU A 151 -47.82 -51.41 -10.36
N LYS A 152 -47.52 -51.58 -11.65
CA LYS A 152 -46.21 -52.06 -12.09
C LYS A 152 -45.11 -51.05 -11.77
N ALA A 153 -45.37 -49.76 -11.97
CA ALA A 153 -44.43 -48.70 -11.60
C ALA A 153 -44.09 -48.74 -10.10
N GLU A 154 -45.09 -48.95 -9.23
CA GLU A 154 -44.90 -49.08 -7.78
C GLU A 154 -44.10 -50.33 -7.40
N GLU A 155 -44.33 -51.47 -8.05
CA GLU A 155 -43.52 -52.69 -7.85
C GLU A 155 -42.04 -52.47 -8.24
N VAL A 156 -41.78 -51.73 -9.32
CA VAL A 156 -40.41 -51.38 -9.73
C VAL A 156 -39.79 -50.40 -8.73
N MET A 157 -40.53 -49.38 -8.25
CA MET A 157 -40.07 -48.46 -7.20
C MET A 157 -39.69 -49.17 -5.90
N ALA A 158 -40.47 -50.18 -5.50
CA ALA A 158 -40.15 -50.99 -4.32
C ALA A 158 -38.80 -51.70 -4.47
N ARG A 159 -38.50 -52.22 -5.67
CA ARG A 159 -37.20 -52.86 -6.00
C ARG A 159 -36.06 -51.85 -6.14
N GLU A 160 -36.33 -50.68 -6.70
CA GLU A 160 -35.38 -49.56 -6.88
C GLU A 160 -34.84 -49.04 -5.54
N THR A 161 -35.61 -49.15 -4.46
CA THR A 161 -35.28 -48.56 -3.14
C THR A 161 -33.88 -48.97 -2.65
N ALA A 162 -33.46 -50.23 -2.86
CA ALA A 162 -32.11 -50.66 -2.49
C ALA A 162 -31.02 -49.98 -3.36
N ALA A 163 -31.23 -49.89 -4.67
CA ALA A 163 -30.31 -49.22 -5.60
C ALA A 163 -30.17 -47.72 -5.29
N VAL A 164 -31.24 -47.05 -4.85
CA VAL A 164 -31.21 -45.65 -4.42
C VAL A 164 -30.34 -45.44 -3.19
N VAL A 165 -30.46 -46.32 -2.19
CA VAL A 165 -29.65 -46.24 -0.95
C VAL A 165 -28.17 -46.39 -1.30
N GLU A 166 -27.82 -47.37 -2.13
CA GLU A 166 -26.44 -47.60 -2.56
C GLU A 166 -25.90 -46.47 -3.45
N LEU A 167 -26.70 -45.94 -4.37
CA LEU A 167 -26.34 -44.77 -5.18
C LEU A 167 -26.04 -43.55 -4.32
N THR A 168 -26.92 -43.27 -3.35
CA THR A 168 -26.77 -42.11 -2.46
C THR A 168 -25.53 -42.25 -1.58
N ALA A 169 -25.26 -43.47 -1.08
CA ALA A 169 -24.04 -43.75 -0.32
C ALA A 169 -22.78 -43.57 -1.18
N ALA A 170 -22.77 -44.09 -2.41
CA ALA A 170 -21.65 -43.93 -3.33
C ALA A 170 -21.40 -42.45 -3.68
N LEU A 171 -22.46 -41.69 -3.99
CA LEU A 171 -22.35 -40.25 -4.26
C LEU A 171 -21.85 -39.47 -3.04
N THR A 172 -22.33 -39.82 -1.84
CA THR A 172 -21.86 -39.20 -0.59
C THR A 172 -20.37 -39.47 -0.36
N SER A 173 -19.89 -40.68 -0.64
CA SER A 173 -18.45 -41.00 -0.55
C SER A 173 -17.58 -40.17 -1.50
N VAL A 174 -18.08 -39.88 -2.70
CA VAL A 174 -17.40 -38.98 -3.65
C VAL A 174 -17.38 -37.55 -3.11
N VAL A 175 -18.53 -37.04 -2.65
CA VAL A 175 -18.64 -35.69 -2.06
C VAL A 175 -17.76 -35.52 -0.82
N ASP A 176 -17.72 -36.51 0.08
CA ASP A 176 -16.89 -36.49 1.28
C ASP A 176 -15.40 -36.53 0.93
N THR A 177 -15.03 -37.29 -0.10
CA THR A 177 -13.66 -37.29 -0.62
C THR A 177 -13.29 -35.91 -1.18
N GLN A 178 -14.18 -35.27 -1.92
CA GLN A 178 -13.96 -33.92 -2.45
C GLN A 178 -13.83 -32.87 -1.35
N LEU A 179 -14.64 -32.98 -0.29
CA LEU A 179 -14.55 -32.13 0.89
C LEU A 179 -13.23 -32.34 1.64
N ALA A 180 -12.76 -33.58 1.74
CA ALA A 180 -11.47 -33.89 2.37
C ALA A 180 -10.30 -33.30 1.57
N ILE A 181 -10.33 -33.40 0.23
CA ILE A 181 -9.33 -32.79 -0.65
C ILE A 181 -9.31 -31.26 -0.45
N SER A 182 -10.50 -30.64 -0.43
CA SER A 182 -10.61 -29.19 -0.25
C SER A 182 -10.05 -28.70 1.10
N LYS A 183 -10.26 -29.47 2.18
CA LYS A 183 -9.70 -29.17 3.50
C LYS A 183 -8.17 -29.33 3.55
N ASP A 184 -7.63 -30.34 2.88
CA ASP A 184 -6.18 -30.54 2.81
C ASP A 184 -5.51 -29.41 2.01
N GLU A 185 -6.13 -28.97 0.91
CA GLU A 185 -5.70 -27.83 0.12
C GLU A 185 -5.70 -26.51 0.92
N GLU A 186 -6.76 -26.26 1.70
CA GLU A 186 -6.84 -25.09 2.60
C GLU A 186 -5.75 -25.13 3.67
N ALA A 187 -5.51 -26.30 4.27
CA ALA A 187 -4.44 -26.46 5.26
C ALA A 187 -3.05 -26.27 4.62
N GLY A 188 -2.86 -26.73 3.38
CA GLY A 188 -1.66 -26.49 2.58
C GLY A 188 -1.43 -25.00 2.29
N ALA A 189 -2.44 -24.31 1.78
CA ALA A 189 -2.38 -22.87 1.51
C ALA A 189 -2.07 -22.06 2.78
N THR A 190 -2.69 -22.42 3.91
CA THR A 190 -2.43 -21.79 5.21
C THR A 190 -0.98 -21.98 5.64
N LYS A 191 -0.42 -23.18 5.51
CA LYS A 191 1.00 -23.46 5.82
C LYS A 191 1.94 -22.65 4.94
N VAL A 192 1.68 -22.57 3.63
CA VAL A 192 2.47 -21.76 2.69
C VAL A 192 2.45 -20.29 3.10
N PHE A 193 1.27 -19.77 3.43
CA PHE A 193 1.11 -18.39 3.90
C PHE A 193 1.87 -18.12 5.21
N GLU A 194 1.71 -18.98 6.21
CA GLU A 194 2.40 -18.85 7.50
C GLU A 194 3.92 -18.96 7.35
N GLN A 195 4.40 -19.90 6.54
CA GLN A 195 5.81 -20.06 6.24
C GLN A 195 6.36 -18.81 5.55
N GLY A 196 5.69 -18.31 4.51
CA GLY A 196 6.08 -17.08 3.81
C GLY A 196 6.10 -15.86 4.72
N ARG A 197 5.10 -15.72 5.61
CA ARG A 197 5.06 -14.65 6.62
C ARG A 197 6.23 -14.75 7.60
N ARG A 198 6.54 -15.94 8.09
CA ARG A 198 7.65 -16.15 9.04
C ARG A 198 9.01 -15.86 8.40
N THR A 199 9.25 -16.31 7.17
CA THR A 199 10.51 -16.03 6.46
C THR A 199 10.63 -14.55 6.12
N MET A 200 9.54 -13.89 5.71
CA MET A 200 9.50 -12.45 5.48
C MET A 200 9.91 -11.67 6.74
N TRP A 201 9.31 -11.98 7.90
CA TRP A 201 9.71 -11.33 9.17
C TRP A 201 11.17 -11.61 9.53
N ALA A 202 11.65 -12.84 9.40
CA ALA A 202 13.02 -13.20 9.72
C ALA A 202 14.04 -12.44 8.86
N VAL A 203 13.79 -12.31 7.55
CA VAL A 203 14.69 -11.59 6.64
C VAL A 203 14.58 -10.07 6.86
N SER A 204 13.38 -9.52 7.08
CA SER A 204 13.20 -8.09 7.39
C SER A 204 13.92 -7.69 8.68
N ILE A 205 13.76 -8.47 9.76
CA ILE A 205 14.47 -8.23 11.02
C ILE A 205 15.99 -8.36 10.80
N GLY A 206 16.43 -9.39 10.08
CA GLY A 206 17.84 -9.57 9.75
C GLY A 206 18.42 -8.39 8.96
N ALA A 207 17.67 -7.86 7.99
CA ALA A 207 18.08 -6.70 7.19
C ALA A 207 18.18 -5.42 8.03
N VAL A 208 17.23 -5.19 8.95
CA VAL A 208 17.27 -4.05 9.89
C VAL A 208 18.49 -4.17 10.81
N VAL A 209 18.74 -5.33 11.40
CA VAL A 209 19.91 -5.57 12.26
C VAL A 209 21.21 -5.35 11.48
N ALA A 210 21.28 -5.84 10.24
CA ALA A 210 22.44 -5.63 9.38
C ALA A 210 22.64 -4.14 9.04
N ALA A 211 21.57 -3.42 8.71
CA ALA A 211 21.62 -1.99 8.41
C ALA A 211 22.07 -1.16 9.61
N VAL A 212 21.52 -1.44 10.80
CA VAL A 212 21.94 -0.80 12.06
C VAL A 212 23.41 -1.10 12.37
N GLY A 213 23.82 -2.37 12.25
CA GLY A 213 25.21 -2.79 12.45
C GLY A 213 26.17 -2.10 11.48
N LEU A 214 25.78 -1.97 10.20
CA LEU A 214 26.56 -1.27 9.18
C LEU A 214 26.64 0.23 9.48
N GLY A 215 25.54 0.85 9.91
CA GLY A 215 25.51 2.23 10.36
C GLY A 215 26.47 2.49 11.52
N LEU A 216 26.43 1.65 12.56
CA LEU A 216 27.35 1.74 13.70
C LEU A 216 28.82 1.57 13.29
N LEU A 217 29.11 0.64 12.37
CA LEU A 217 30.46 0.44 11.82
C LEU A 217 30.94 1.66 11.03
N LEU A 218 30.09 2.25 10.20
CA LEU A 218 30.42 3.45 9.42
C LEU A 218 30.62 4.67 10.32
N THR A 219 29.79 4.84 11.37
CA THR A 219 29.98 5.90 12.37
C THR A 219 31.32 5.74 13.10
N ALA A 220 31.68 4.51 13.50
CA ALA A 220 32.93 4.26 14.20
C ALA A 220 34.18 4.43 13.31
N SER A 221 34.09 4.01 12.04
CA SER A 221 35.23 3.99 11.12
C SER A 221 35.42 5.27 10.30
N VAL A 222 34.37 6.07 10.10
CA VAL A 222 34.42 7.28 9.25
C VAL A 222 34.12 8.53 10.06
N VAL A 223 32.95 8.57 10.73
CA VAL A 223 32.48 9.79 11.40
C VAL A 223 33.41 10.16 12.56
N ARG A 224 33.73 9.21 13.46
CA ARG A 224 34.60 9.49 14.61
C ARG A 224 36.00 10.01 14.23
N PRO A 225 36.78 9.36 13.35
CA PRO A 225 38.09 9.86 12.94
C PRO A 225 38.02 11.22 12.23
N LEU A 226 36.97 11.45 11.43
CA LEU A 226 36.75 12.72 10.77
C LEU A 226 36.46 13.84 11.77
N THR A 227 35.59 13.61 12.76
CA THR A 227 35.31 14.57 13.84
C THR A 227 36.56 14.90 14.65
N GLN A 228 37.41 13.91 14.94
CA GLN A 228 38.69 14.13 15.63
C GLN A 228 39.65 14.98 14.79
N THR A 229 39.73 14.71 13.49
CA THR A 229 40.57 15.48 12.55
C THR A 229 40.10 16.93 12.45
N ILE A 230 38.79 17.17 12.35
CA ILE A 230 38.18 18.52 12.35
C ILE A 230 38.46 19.24 13.68
N ALA A 231 38.35 18.56 14.82
CA ALA A 231 38.61 19.16 16.12
C ALA A 231 40.07 19.61 16.30
N VAL A 232 41.03 18.84 15.77
CA VAL A 232 42.44 19.25 15.73
C VAL A 232 42.64 20.43 14.78
N LEU A 233 42.01 20.40 13.60
CA LEU A 233 42.09 21.49 12.62
C LEU A 233 41.53 22.82 13.17
N ASP A 234 40.41 22.79 13.89
CA ASP A 234 39.83 23.95 14.59
C ASP A 234 40.76 24.49 15.70
N GLY A 235 41.45 23.59 16.42
CA GLY A 235 42.49 23.97 17.38
C GLY A 235 43.67 24.68 16.71
N VAL A 236 44.14 24.17 15.58
CA VAL A 236 45.21 24.77 14.77
C VAL A 236 44.80 26.16 14.26
N ALA A 237 43.56 26.31 13.77
CA ALA A 237 43.01 27.59 13.33
C ALA A 237 42.95 28.63 14.46
N LYS A 238 42.80 28.18 15.72
CA LYS A 238 42.83 29.00 16.94
C LYS A 238 44.24 29.19 17.52
N GLY A 239 45.27 28.66 16.87
CA GLY A 239 46.68 28.80 17.25
C GLY A 239 47.22 27.76 18.24
N ASP A 240 46.44 26.74 18.60
CA ASP A 240 46.88 25.59 19.39
C ASP A 240 47.54 24.54 18.49
N LEU A 241 48.87 24.63 18.33
CA LEU A 241 49.68 23.69 17.55
C LEU A 241 50.15 22.46 18.37
N SER A 242 49.72 22.32 19.62
CA SER A 242 50.20 21.24 20.50
C SER A 242 49.49 19.90 20.30
N ARG A 243 48.33 19.90 19.63
CA ARG A 243 47.48 18.73 19.42
C ARG A 243 47.77 18.08 18.08
N LYS A 244 47.97 16.75 18.08
CA LYS A 244 48.11 15.93 16.88
C LYS A 244 46.98 14.93 16.77
N VAL A 245 46.65 14.52 15.54
CA VAL A 245 45.68 13.44 15.27
C VAL A 245 46.36 12.10 15.51
N GLU A 246 45.74 11.22 16.31
CA GLU A 246 46.23 9.85 16.54
C GLU A 246 45.86 8.95 15.35
N VAL A 247 46.84 8.58 14.53
CA VAL A 247 46.61 7.79 13.30
C VAL A 247 46.59 6.30 13.63
N LYS A 248 45.39 5.72 13.73
CA LYS A 248 45.18 4.28 13.99
C LYS A 248 44.80 3.46 12.75
N SER A 249 44.51 4.13 11.64
CA SER A 249 44.01 3.52 10.40
C SER A 249 45.01 3.70 9.26
N GLU A 250 45.05 2.76 8.32
CA GLU A 250 45.88 2.84 7.09
C GLU A 250 45.08 3.30 5.86
N ASP A 251 43.77 3.53 6.01
CA ASP A 251 42.87 3.99 4.96
C ASP A 251 42.95 5.51 4.71
N GLU A 252 42.08 6.02 3.84
CA GLU A 252 42.08 7.43 3.43
C GLU A 252 41.93 8.40 4.61
N MET A 253 41.25 8.01 5.70
CA MET A 253 41.12 8.83 6.91
C MET A 253 42.42 8.85 7.71
N GLY A 254 43.14 7.72 7.74
CA GLY A 254 44.48 7.65 8.33
C GLY A 254 45.51 8.49 7.56
N GLN A 255 45.45 8.46 6.23
CA GLN A 255 46.28 9.30 5.36
C GLN A 255 46.00 10.79 5.56
N LEU A 256 44.72 11.17 5.70
CA LEU A 256 44.31 12.55 6.01
C LEU A 256 44.87 13.02 7.36
N GLY A 257 44.75 12.19 8.41
CA GLY A 257 45.30 12.49 9.74
C GLY A 257 46.83 12.61 9.73
N ALA A 258 47.52 11.75 8.99
CA ALA A 258 48.97 11.82 8.82
C ALA A 258 49.41 13.08 8.07
N ALA A 259 48.73 13.42 6.97
CA ALA A 259 48.98 14.64 6.21
C ALA A 259 48.73 15.91 7.05
N LEU A 260 47.68 15.91 7.88
CA LEU A 260 47.41 17.01 8.80
C LEU A 260 48.52 17.15 9.85
N ASN A 261 49.01 16.06 10.43
CA ASN A 261 50.13 16.12 11.38
C ASN A 261 51.41 16.70 10.73
N VAL A 262 51.70 16.34 9.48
CA VAL A 262 52.83 16.90 8.71
C VAL A 262 52.64 18.40 8.48
N ALA A 263 51.42 18.86 8.18
CA ALA A 263 51.13 20.28 8.03
C ALA A 263 51.29 21.05 9.35
N ILE A 264 50.87 20.49 10.48
CA ILE A 264 51.06 21.05 11.82
C ILE A 264 52.55 21.16 12.14
N ASP A 265 53.34 20.13 11.85
CA ASP A 265 54.80 20.14 12.04
C ASP A 265 55.47 21.21 11.16
N GLY A 266 54.99 21.39 9.93
CA GLY A 266 55.43 22.48 9.05
C GLY A 266 55.11 23.88 9.59
N LEU A 267 53.94 24.07 10.21
CA LEU A 267 53.55 25.34 10.84
C LEU A 267 54.36 25.63 12.11
N ILE A 268 54.68 24.62 12.91
CA ILE A 268 55.59 24.76 14.06
C ILE A 268 56.99 25.18 13.58
N ALA A 269 57.51 24.50 12.56
CA ALA A 269 58.80 24.84 11.97
C ALA A 269 58.82 26.26 11.35
N ALA A 270 57.73 26.67 10.69
CA ALA A 270 57.59 28.03 10.15
C ALA A 270 57.55 29.10 11.26
N LYS A 271 56.82 28.83 12.36
CA LYS A 271 56.73 29.74 13.53
C LYS A 271 58.07 29.85 14.28
N GLU A 272 58.84 28.77 14.34
CA GLU A 272 60.21 28.78 14.89
C GLU A 272 61.19 29.49 13.95
N ALA A 273 61.07 29.30 12.63
CA ALA A 273 61.86 30.00 11.62
C ALA A 273 61.62 31.52 11.65
N GLU A 274 60.37 31.96 11.83
CA GLU A 274 59.98 33.38 11.95
C GLU A 274 60.56 34.02 13.23
N ARG A 275 60.67 33.28 14.34
CA ARG A 275 61.36 33.73 15.57
C ARG A 275 62.87 33.95 15.38
N THR A 276 63.52 33.21 14.47
CA THR A 276 64.93 33.38 14.10
C THR A 276 65.20 34.47 13.05
N GLN A 277 64.17 34.99 12.38
CA GLN A 277 64.31 36.01 11.34
C GLN A 277 64.01 37.43 11.87
N VAL A 278 63.12 37.55 12.86
CA VAL A 278 62.81 38.83 13.54
C VAL A 278 63.95 39.35 14.44
N THR A 279 64.92 38.52 14.80
CA THR A 279 66.11 38.93 15.56
C THR A 279 67.28 39.41 14.69
N ARG A 280 67.30 39.12 13.38
CA ARG A 280 68.39 39.54 12.48
C ARG A 280 68.16 40.91 11.83
N ASP A 281 66.94 41.43 11.85
CA ASP A 281 66.63 42.75 11.27
C ASP A 281 66.66 43.91 12.29
N ARG A 282 66.82 43.62 13.59
CA ARG A 282 66.98 44.65 14.63
C ARG A 282 68.43 45.10 14.89
N GLU A 283 69.43 44.43 14.33
CA GLU A 283 70.85 44.76 14.56
C GLU A 283 71.58 45.38 13.34
N ARG A 284 70.99 45.39 12.14
CA ARG A 284 71.61 46.05 10.95
C ARG A 284 71.26 47.53 10.79
N ALA A 285 70.25 48.05 11.49
CA ALA A 285 69.85 49.45 11.39
C ALA A 285 70.61 50.41 12.35
N ALA A 286 71.56 49.91 13.16
CA ALA A 286 72.25 50.69 14.19
C ALA A 286 73.77 50.85 14.01
N GLN A 287 74.38 50.20 13.01
CA GLN A 287 75.84 50.23 12.82
C GLN A 287 76.33 51.18 11.71
N GLU A 288 75.47 51.70 10.84
CA GLU A 288 75.89 52.64 9.79
C GLU A 288 75.78 54.12 10.19
N ALA A 289 75.27 54.43 11.39
CA ALA A 289 75.08 55.81 11.86
C ALA A 289 76.19 56.33 12.81
N ARG A 290 77.26 55.56 13.07
CA ARG A 290 78.25 55.89 14.11
C ARG A 290 79.73 55.86 13.68
N ALA A 291 80.01 55.94 12.39
CA ALA A 291 81.40 55.96 11.87
C ALA A 291 81.74 57.20 11.03
N ALA A 292 80.95 58.27 11.09
CA ALA A 292 81.15 59.46 10.26
C ALA A 292 81.03 60.79 11.03
N ALA A 293 81.48 60.81 12.28
CA ALA A 293 81.67 62.03 13.02
C ALA A 293 82.99 61.95 13.81
N GLU A 294 83.84 62.95 13.61
CA GLU A 294 85.02 63.27 14.41
C GLU A 294 86.28 62.46 14.11
N ARG A 295 86.99 62.86 13.05
CA ARG A 295 88.42 63.18 13.16
C ARG A 295 88.86 64.15 12.06
N ALA A 296 89.45 65.25 12.53
CA ALA A 296 90.29 66.23 11.85
C ALA A 296 89.53 67.30 11.02
N ASP A 297 88.80 68.23 11.63
CA ASP A 297 89.36 69.45 12.26
C ASP A 297 90.79 69.35 12.78
N GLN A 298 91.75 69.62 11.89
CA GLN A 298 92.85 70.59 12.08
C GLN A 298 93.90 70.34 11.01
N GLU A 299 93.78 71.06 9.89
CA GLU A 299 94.94 71.69 9.27
C GLU A 299 94.44 72.82 8.38
N ALA A 300 94.19 73.94 9.07
CA ALA A 300 93.93 75.22 8.45
C ALA A 300 95.24 75.81 7.91
N ALA A 301 95.14 76.32 6.69
CA ALA A 301 95.86 77.46 6.12
C ALA A 301 97.10 77.20 5.25
N ALA A 302 96.85 77.04 3.94
CA ALA A 302 97.32 77.96 2.88
C ALA A 302 96.66 77.56 1.54
N ALA A 303 95.55 78.19 1.18
CA ALA A 303 95.51 79.36 0.29
C ALA A 303 95.56 79.02 -1.21
N ARG A 304 94.36 78.98 -1.81
CA ARG A 304 93.98 79.34 -3.20
C ARG A 304 94.64 78.46 -4.28
N THR A 305 93.91 77.84 -5.20
CA THR A 305 93.15 78.54 -6.23
C THR A 305 92.27 77.56 -7.02
N ARG A 306 91.09 78.04 -7.43
CA ARG A 306 90.24 77.62 -8.57
C ARG A 306 89.55 76.25 -8.46
N SER A 307 88.24 76.22 -8.22
CA SER A 307 87.19 76.51 -9.22
C SER A 307 87.35 75.63 -10.44
N GLU A 308 86.86 74.38 -10.37
CA GLU A 308 86.46 73.52 -11.50
C GLU A 308 86.14 72.10 -10.98
N GLN A 309 85.00 71.90 -10.32
CA GLN A 309 84.40 70.55 -10.18
C GLN A 309 82.90 70.54 -9.84
N ASP A 310 82.16 71.56 -10.28
CA ASP A 310 80.68 71.61 -10.18
C ASP A 310 79.95 70.85 -11.30
N ALA A 311 80.64 70.01 -12.07
CA ALA A 311 80.07 69.29 -13.21
C ALA A 311 79.78 67.79 -12.97
N ALA A 312 80.32 67.16 -11.92
CA ALA A 312 80.15 65.72 -11.67
C ALA A 312 78.94 65.38 -10.80
N VAL A 313 78.59 66.23 -9.82
CA VAL A 313 77.42 66.04 -8.93
C VAL A 313 76.11 66.31 -9.68
N ALA A 314 76.09 67.24 -10.63
CA ALA A 314 74.92 67.51 -11.45
C ALA A 314 74.54 66.34 -12.39
N ALA A 315 75.53 65.68 -13.00
CA ALA A 315 75.28 64.55 -13.92
C ALA A 315 74.85 63.25 -13.22
N GLU A 316 75.28 63.03 -11.98
CA GLU A 316 74.82 61.91 -11.16
C GLU A 316 73.40 62.15 -10.62
N LEU A 317 73.13 63.35 -10.10
CA LEU A 317 71.79 63.72 -9.63
C LEU A 317 70.77 63.68 -10.78
N GLN A 318 71.15 64.16 -11.96
CA GLN A 318 70.34 64.12 -13.17
C GLN A 318 69.96 62.68 -13.58
N ARG A 319 70.92 61.74 -13.59
CA ARG A 319 70.64 60.32 -13.90
C ARG A 319 69.71 59.67 -12.87
N LYS A 320 69.90 59.95 -11.59
CA LYS A 320 69.04 59.39 -10.52
C LYS A 320 67.62 59.94 -10.61
N VAL A 321 67.47 61.24 -10.87
CA VAL A 321 66.16 61.88 -11.09
C VAL A 321 65.49 61.34 -12.36
N GLU A 322 66.23 61.15 -13.46
CA GLU A 322 65.71 60.55 -14.69
C GLU A 322 65.20 59.11 -14.49
N ALA A 323 65.89 58.29 -13.68
CA ALA A 323 65.45 56.94 -13.35
C ALA A 323 64.15 56.93 -12.51
N ILE A 324 64.01 57.84 -11.55
CA ILE A 324 62.76 58.01 -10.79
C ILE A 324 61.65 58.55 -11.70
N GLN A 325 61.95 59.55 -12.53
CA GLN A 325 60.99 60.13 -13.47
C GLN A 325 60.48 59.07 -14.45
N ALA A 326 61.34 58.19 -14.93
CA ALA A 326 60.95 57.06 -15.77
C ALA A 326 60.03 56.08 -15.03
N GLY A 327 60.32 55.77 -13.76
CA GLY A 327 59.48 54.94 -12.90
C GLY A 327 58.10 55.56 -12.63
N VAL A 328 58.06 56.86 -12.29
CA VAL A 328 56.81 57.61 -12.09
C VAL A 328 55.99 57.68 -13.38
N ASN A 329 56.64 57.94 -14.52
CA ASN A 329 55.97 57.98 -15.82
C ASN A 329 55.38 56.62 -16.20
N ALA A 330 56.08 55.52 -15.89
CA ALA A 330 55.57 54.17 -16.10
C ALA A 330 54.36 53.88 -15.21
N VAL A 331 54.40 54.24 -13.93
CA VAL A 331 53.25 54.12 -13.01
C VAL A 331 52.07 54.97 -13.49
N ALA A 332 52.33 56.20 -13.95
CA ALA A 332 51.30 57.10 -14.50
C ALA A 332 50.68 56.55 -15.79
N ALA A 333 51.45 55.77 -16.57
CA ALA A 333 50.96 55.05 -17.73
C ALA A 333 50.29 53.70 -17.39
N GLY A 334 50.15 53.38 -16.10
CA GLY A 334 49.55 52.14 -15.62
C GLY A 334 50.47 50.91 -15.72
N ASP A 335 51.76 51.10 -15.92
CA ASP A 335 52.75 50.03 -15.99
C ASP A 335 53.39 49.80 -14.61
N PHE A 336 52.92 48.79 -13.89
CA PHE A 336 53.44 48.37 -12.59
C PHE A 336 54.43 47.20 -12.70
N THR A 337 54.90 46.89 -13.92
CA THR A 337 55.88 45.84 -14.16
C THR A 337 57.32 46.33 -14.02
N VAL A 338 57.48 47.65 -14.02
CA VAL A 338 58.78 48.32 -13.92
C VAL A 338 59.33 48.24 -12.51
N SER A 339 60.65 48.08 -12.40
CA SER A 339 61.39 48.19 -11.14
C SER A 339 62.38 49.33 -11.26
N ILE A 340 62.35 50.26 -10.32
CA ILE A 340 63.32 51.34 -10.27
C ILE A 340 64.66 50.75 -9.78
N PRO A 341 65.79 51.03 -10.46
CA PRO A 341 67.11 50.57 -10.03
C PRO A 341 67.46 51.10 -8.62
N ASP A 342 68.34 50.41 -7.90
CA ASP A 342 68.86 50.93 -6.63
C ASP A 342 69.79 52.13 -6.89
N LEU A 343 69.39 53.31 -6.42
CA LEU A 343 70.08 54.58 -6.66
C LEU A 343 70.99 55.00 -5.48
N GLY A 344 71.22 54.11 -4.51
CA GLY A 344 72.11 54.32 -3.37
C GLY A 344 71.38 54.67 -2.06
N THR A 345 72.09 55.18 -1.06
CA THR A 345 71.56 55.45 0.29
C THR A 345 71.16 56.90 0.52
N ASP A 346 71.41 57.79 -0.45
CA ASP A 346 71.02 59.20 -0.40
C ASP A 346 69.49 59.38 -0.46
N ASN A 347 69.03 60.62 -0.30
CA ASN A 347 67.59 60.95 -0.29
C ASN A 347 66.86 60.52 -1.57
N ILE A 348 67.57 60.50 -2.71
CA ILE A 348 67.01 60.07 -4.00
C ILE A 348 66.88 58.53 -4.03
N GLY A 349 67.87 57.80 -3.51
CA GLY A 349 67.79 56.35 -3.32
C GLY A 349 66.71 55.90 -2.34
N GLN A 350 66.48 56.65 -1.26
CA GLN A 350 65.32 56.41 -0.37
C GLN A 350 63.98 56.62 -1.10
N MET A 351 63.88 57.68 -1.93
CA MET A 351 62.68 57.95 -2.72
C MET A 351 62.42 56.85 -3.76
N ALA A 352 63.47 56.34 -4.41
CA ALA A 352 63.38 55.20 -5.33
C ALA A 352 62.89 53.92 -4.63
N ARG A 353 63.39 53.61 -3.43
CA ARG A 353 62.91 52.45 -2.64
C ARG A 353 61.46 52.59 -2.19
N ALA A 354 61.07 53.77 -1.67
CA ALA A 354 59.70 54.05 -1.27
C ALA A 354 58.73 53.96 -2.46
N LEU A 355 59.12 54.47 -3.62
CA LEU A 355 58.34 54.36 -4.86
C LEU A 355 58.23 52.90 -5.34
N ASN A 356 59.31 52.13 -5.29
CA ASN A 356 59.26 50.69 -5.59
C ASN A 356 58.30 49.94 -4.64
N GLN A 357 58.34 50.25 -3.34
CA GLN A 357 57.43 49.63 -2.37
C GLN A 357 55.97 50.00 -2.65
N ALA A 358 55.70 51.25 -3.07
CA ALA A 358 54.37 51.67 -3.51
C ALA A 358 53.93 50.92 -4.79
N ILE A 359 54.81 50.76 -5.79
CA ILE A 359 54.55 50.00 -7.02
C ILE A 359 54.16 48.55 -6.69
N VAL A 360 54.93 47.88 -5.82
CA VAL A 360 54.66 46.50 -5.39
C VAL A 360 53.33 46.41 -4.64
N SER A 361 53.05 47.34 -3.73
CA SER A 361 51.81 47.34 -2.94
C SER A 361 50.58 47.54 -3.83
N VAL A 362 50.62 48.48 -4.78
CA VAL A 362 49.50 48.74 -5.70
C VAL A 362 49.31 47.56 -6.65
N ARG A 363 50.39 46.98 -7.19
CA ARG A 363 50.32 45.77 -8.00
C ARG A 363 49.66 44.62 -7.26
N THR A 364 50.09 44.34 -6.02
CA THR A 364 49.55 43.25 -5.20
C THR A 364 48.05 43.46 -4.91
N ALA A 365 47.65 44.71 -4.63
CA ALA A 365 46.24 45.04 -4.43
C ALA A 365 45.42 44.83 -5.72
N LEU A 366 45.93 45.26 -6.88
CA LEU A 366 45.26 45.08 -8.17
C LEU A 366 45.18 43.61 -8.61
N GLU A 367 46.20 42.81 -8.31
CA GLU A 367 46.18 41.35 -8.48
C GLU A 367 45.11 40.70 -7.60
N GLY A 368 45.00 41.12 -6.33
CA GLY A 368 43.93 40.68 -5.43
C GLY A 368 42.53 41.06 -5.92
N VAL A 369 42.34 42.27 -6.47
CA VAL A 369 41.05 42.68 -7.07
C VAL A 369 40.71 41.81 -8.28
N ARG A 370 41.70 41.49 -9.13
CA ARG A 370 41.49 40.59 -10.27
C ARG A 370 41.08 39.19 -9.82
N GLU A 371 41.74 38.63 -8.82
CA GLU A 371 41.43 37.31 -8.27
C GLU A 371 40.00 37.28 -7.69
N VAL A 372 39.62 38.28 -6.87
CA VAL A 372 38.27 38.40 -6.32
C VAL A 372 37.22 38.55 -7.43
N SER A 373 37.54 39.26 -8.52
CA SER A 373 36.63 39.40 -9.66
C SER A 373 36.44 38.08 -10.42
N GLU A 374 37.49 37.28 -10.58
CA GLU A 374 37.40 35.94 -11.18
C GLU A 374 36.57 35.00 -10.28
N GLN A 375 36.79 35.02 -8.96
CA GLN A 375 35.98 34.26 -8.00
C GLN A 375 34.50 34.69 -8.00
N LEU A 376 34.23 36.00 -8.10
CA LEU A 376 32.86 36.53 -8.16
C LEU A 376 32.13 36.10 -9.43
N ALA A 377 32.82 36.08 -10.58
CA ALA A 377 32.26 35.57 -11.83
C ALA A 377 31.93 34.08 -11.74
N ASP A 378 32.83 33.27 -11.17
CA ASP A 378 32.60 31.83 -10.97
C ASP A 378 31.42 31.57 -10.02
N ALA A 379 31.34 32.30 -8.90
CA ALA A 379 30.23 32.20 -7.95
C ALA A 379 28.88 32.62 -8.58
N SER A 380 28.89 33.66 -9.41
CA SER A 380 27.70 34.12 -10.13
C SER A 380 27.23 33.10 -11.18
N GLY A 381 28.17 32.45 -11.87
CA GLY A 381 27.85 31.35 -12.79
C GLY A 381 27.21 30.16 -12.07
N GLN A 382 27.73 29.80 -10.88
CA GLN A 382 27.12 28.76 -10.03
C GLN A 382 25.71 29.16 -9.56
N LEU A 383 25.51 30.42 -9.17
CA LEU A 383 24.22 30.94 -8.73
C LEU A 383 23.18 30.91 -9.87
N SER A 384 23.60 31.25 -11.10
CA SER A 384 22.76 31.18 -12.29
C SER A 384 22.33 29.73 -12.59
N SER A 385 23.27 28.77 -12.57
CA SER A 385 22.93 27.34 -12.74
C SER A 385 22.01 26.81 -11.65
N ALA A 386 22.23 27.18 -10.39
CA ALA A 386 21.34 26.81 -9.29
C ALA A 386 19.93 27.42 -9.45
N SER A 387 19.84 28.64 -9.99
CA SER A 387 18.56 29.27 -10.32
C SER A 387 17.81 28.50 -11.41
N GLU A 388 18.49 28.07 -12.48
CA GLU A 388 17.87 27.26 -13.53
C GLU A 388 17.35 25.92 -12.99
N GLU A 389 18.10 25.25 -12.11
CA GLU A 389 17.67 24.01 -11.45
C GLU A 389 16.42 24.22 -10.57
N ILE A 390 16.40 25.29 -9.77
CA ILE A 390 15.24 25.62 -8.94
C ILE A 390 14.02 25.97 -9.80
N SER A 391 14.21 26.71 -10.90
CA SER A 391 13.13 27.05 -11.84
C SER A 391 12.51 25.78 -12.43
N SER A 392 13.34 24.85 -12.91
CA SER A 392 12.88 23.56 -13.42
C SER A 392 12.14 22.75 -12.36
N GLY A 393 12.67 22.71 -11.13
CA GLY A 393 12.03 22.02 -10.01
C GLY A 393 10.69 22.63 -9.62
N ALA A 394 10.58 23.96 -9.56
CA ALA A 394 9.34 24.66 -9.28
C ALA A 394 8.27 24.37 -10.36
N GLN A 395 8.67 24.26 -11.62
CA GLN A 395 7.75 23.97 -12.72
C GLN A 395 7.26 22.51 -12.73
N GLU A 396 8.14 21.56 -12.40
CA GLU A 396 7.76 20.15 -12.19
C GLU A 396 6.84 19.98 -10.98
N GLN A 397 7.11 20.73 -9.90
CA GLN A 397 6.27 20.74 -8.70
C GLN A 397 4.90 21.35 -8.99
N ALA A 398 4.81 22.43 -9.78
CA ALA A 398 3.55 23.01 -10.22
C ALA A 398 2.69 21.99 -11.00
N SER A 399 3.30 21.28 -11.95
CA SER A 399 2.60 20.22 -12.71
C SER A 399 2.10 19.09 -11.80
N SER A 400 2.90 18.70 -10.80
CA SER A 400 2.52 17.65 -9.83
C SER A 400 1.38 18.11 -8.92
N LEU A 401 1.37 19.39 -8.53
CA LEU A 401 0.31 20.00 -7.74
C LEU A 401 -1.00 20.10 -8.52
N GLU A 402 -0.97 20.39 -9.83
CA GLU A 402 -2.18 20.37 -10.68
C GLU A 402 -2.81 18.97 -10.74
N GLU A 403 -2.00 17.92 -10.95
CA GLU A 403 -2.49 16.54 -10.99
C GLU A 403 -3.04 16.10 -9.62
N THR A 404 -2.37 16.51 -8.54
CA THR A 404 -2.82 16.26 -7.16
C THR A 404 -4.14 16.98 -6.88
N ALA A 405 -4.26 18.24 -7.27
CA ALA A 405 -5.49 19.03 -7.09
C ALA A 405 -6.67 18.43 -7.88
N SER A 406 -6.43 17.97 -9.12
CA SER A 406 -7.44 17.28 -9.92
C SER A 406 -7.89 15.96 -9.27
N SER A 407 -6.95 15.17 -8.78
CA SER A 407 -7.24 13.92 -8.06
C SER A 407 -8.03 14.20 -6.77
N LEU A 408 -7.69 15.26 -6.04
CA LEU A 408 -8.43 15.67 -4.84
C LEU A 408 -9.85 16.13 -5.16
N GLN A 409 -10.10 16.79 -6.30
CA GLN A 409 -11.45 17.14 -6.73
C GLN A 409 -12.29 15.89 -7.02
N GLU A 410 -11.72 14.89 -7.70
CA GLU A 410 -12.40 13.63 -7.98
C GLU A 410 -12.69 12.82 -6.71
N ILE A 411 -11.74 12.78 -5.78
CA ILE A 411 -11.93 12.16 -4.46
C ILE A 411 -13.01 12.91 -3.68
N THR A 412 -13.01 14.24 -3.67
CA THR A 412 -14.03 15.06 -3.00
C THR A 412 -15.43 14.74 -3.54
N ALA A 413 -15.56 14.66 -4.87
CA ALA A 413 -16.83 14.31 -5.51
C ALA A 413 -17.29 12.90 -5.10
N THR A 414 -16.38 11.93 -5.08
CA THR A 414 -16.68 10.54 -4.73
C THR A 414 -17.07 10.38 -3.25
N VAL A 415 -16.38 11.08 -2.34
CA VAL A 415 -16.71 11.06 -0.91
C VAL A 415 -18.06 11.72 -0.65
N LYS A 416 -18.35 12.85 -1.31
CA LYS A 416 -19.66 13.50 -1.24
C LYS A 416 -20.78 12.57 -1.74
N GLN A 417 -20.58 11.94 -2.89
CA GLN A 417 -21.53 10.97 -3.44
C GLN A 417 -21.71 9.76 -2.51
N SER A 418 -20.64 9.30 -1.85
CA SER A 418 -20.70 8.21 -0.88
C SER A 418 -21.53 8.58 0.36
N ALA A 419 -21.40 9.82 0.85
CA ALA A 419 -22.21 10.34 1.93
C ALA A 419 -23.71 10.40 1.56
N ASP A 420 -24.01 10.89 0.35
CA ASP A 420 -25.39 10.95 -0.17
C ASP A 420 -25.98 9.53 -0.34
N ASN A 421 -25.20 8.59 -0.87
CA ASN A 421 -25.60 7.19 -1.03
C ASN A 421 -25.86 6.52 0.33
N ALA A 422 -25.02 6.78 1.34
CA ALA A 422 -25.23 6.28 2.69
C ALA A 422 -26.53 6.84 3.27
N GLN A 423 -26.82 8.13 3.10
CA GLN A 423 -28.08 8.71 3.54
C GLN A 423 -29.30 8.06 2.86
N GLN A 424 -29.24 7.82 1.54
CA GLN A 424 -30.31 7.12 0.82
C GLN A 424 -30.49 5.67 1.28
N ALA A 425 -29.38 4.94 1.45
CA ALA A 425 -29.40 3.56 1.95
C ALA A 425 -30.03 3.49 3.36
N ARG A 426 -29.75 4.46 4.22
CA ARG A 426 -30.35 4.55 5.56
C ARG A 426 -31.85 4.72 5.48
N GLN A 427 -32.34 5.58 4.60
CA GLN A 427 -33.76 5.80 4.40
C GLN A 427 -34.45 4.55 3.86
N LEU A 428 -33.85 3.85 2.89
CA LEU A 428 -34.37 2.61 2.34
C LEU A 428 -34.40 1.48 3.38
N ALA A 429 -33.36 1.36 4.19
CA ALA A 429 -33.29 0.40 5.29
C ALA A 429 -34.38 0.69 6.34
N SER A 430 -34.57 1.96 6.71
CA SER A 430 -35.65 2.36 7.63
C SER A 430 -37.03 2.01 7.08
N GLY A 431 -37.28 2.27 5.79
CA GLY A 431 -38.55 1.90 5.15
C GLY A 431 -38.75 0.38 5.08
N SER A 432 -37.69 -0.38 4.77
CA SER A 432 -37.73 -1.85 4.74
C SER A 432 -38.02 -2.44 6.12
N LYS A 433 -37.46 -1.83 7.18
CA LYS A 433 -37.73 -2.20 8.56
C LYS A 433 -39.22 -2.01 8.90
N GLU A 434 -39.78 -0.84 8.55
CA GLU A 434 -41.20 -0.56 8.79
C GLU A 434 -42.13 -1.56 8.08
N VAL A 435 -41.81 -1.91 6.83
CA VAL A 435 -42.57 -2.92 6.07
C VAL A 435 -42.47 -4.30 6.72
N ALA A 436 -41.27 -4.70 7.16
CA ALA A 436 -41.07 -5.98 7.84
C ALA A 436 -41.80 -6.03 9.20
N GLU A 437 -41.81 -4.93 9.96
CA GLU A 437 -42.57 -4.82 11.22
C GLU A 437 -44.08 -4.94 10.97
N LYS A 438 -44.62 -4.27 9.95
CA LYS A 438 -46.03 -4.42 9.53
C LYS A 438 -46.33 -5.85 9.07
N GLY A 439 -45.42 -6.47 8.31
CA GLY A 439 -45.53 -7.87 7.91
C GLY A 439 -45.60 -8.81 9.11
N GLY A 440 -44.77 -8.57 10.13
CA GLY A 440 -44.78 -9.32 11.39
C GLY A 440 -46.11 -9.18 12.13
N GLN A 441 -46.71 -7.98 12.17
CA GLN A 441 -48.04 -7.77 12.76
C GLN A 441 -49.14 -8.55 12.02
N VAL A 442 -49.12 -8.56 10.68
CA VAL A 442 -50.09 -9.32 9.86
C VAL A 442 -49.95 -10.82 10.12
N VAL A 443 -48.72 -11.33 10.17
CA VAL A 443 -48.46 -12.74 10.47
C VAL A 443 -48.91 -13.09 11.88
N SER A 444 -48.65 -12.23 12.88
CA SER A 444 -49.14 -12.42 14.25
C SER A 444 -50.67 -12.55 14.30
N GLY A 445 -51.41 -11.70 13.58
CA GLY A 445 -52.86 -11.82 13.47
C GLY A 445 -53.31 -13.10 12.77
N ALA A 446 -52.55 -13.57 11.77
CA ALA A 446 -52.82 -14.84 11.10
C ALA A 446 -52.59 -16.05 12.01
N VAL A 447 -51.59 -16.03 12.89
CA VAL A 447 -51.36 -17.07 13.91
C VAL A 447 -52.54 -17.14 14.88
N GLU A 448 -53.01 -15.97 15.36
CA GLU A 448 -54.17 -15.90 16.27
C GLU A 448 -55.42 -16.49 15.61
N ALA A 449 -55.74 -16.09 14.38
CA ALA A 449 -56.88 -16.65 13.63
C ALA A 449 -56.76 -18.16 13.40
N MET A 450 -55.57 -18.68 13.07
CA MET A 450 -55.36 -20.12 12.92
C MET A 450 -55.54 -20.88 14.24
N SER A 451 -55.10 -20.29 15.36
CA SER A 451 -55.33 -20.84 16.70
C SER A 451 -56.82 -20.92 17.04
N GLU A 452 -57.61 -19.88 16.74
CA GLU A 452 -59.07 -19.89 16.91
C GLU A 452 -59.76 -20.95 16.04
N ILE A 453 -59.32 -21.11 14.78
CA ILE A 453 -59.82 -22.16 13.87
C ILE A 453 -59.49 -23.55 14.43
N ASN A 454 -58.29 -23.75 14.95
CA ASN A 454 -57.88 -25.03 15.56
C ASN A 454 -58.75 -25.36 16.79
N GLY A 455 -58.95 -24.38 17.68
CA GLY A 455 -59.83 -24.52 18.83
C GLY A 455 -61.27 -24.86 18.44
N SER A 456 -61.82 -24.15 17.44
CA SER A 456 -63.16 -24.41 16.91
C SER A 456 -63.28 -25.82 16.29
N SER A 457 -62.27 -26.26 15.55
CA SER A 457 -62.23 -27.59 14.92
C SER A 457 -62.19 -28.72 15.96
N LYS A 458 -61.41 -28.56 17.03
CA LYS A 458 -61.40 -29.50 18.16
C LYS A 458 -62.76 -29.59 18.85
N LYS A 459 -63.42 -28.45 19.06
CA LYS A 459 -64.76 -28.41 19.66
C LYS A 459 -65.81 -29.08 18.77
N ILE A 460 -65.72 -28.94 17.45
CA ILE A 460 -66.57 -29.68 16.51
C ILE A 460 -66.31 -31.19 16.64
N ALA A 461 -65.04 -31.63 16.74
CA ALA A 461 -64.70 -33.05 16.89
C ALA A 461 -65.31 -33.67 18.16
N GLU A 462 -65.35 -32.91 19.26
CA GLU A 462 -66.03 -33.30 20.50
C GLU A 462 -67.54 -33.46 20.29
N ILE A 463 -68.20 -32.47 19.66
CA ILE A 463 -69.64 -32.54 19.36
C ILE A 463 -69.98 -33.76 18.50
N ILE A 464 -69.18 -34.05 17.48
CA ILE A 464 -69.40 -35.21 16.60
C ILE A 464 -69.22 -36.53 17.37
N THR A 465 -68.31 -36.57 18.35
CA THR A 465 -68.16 -37.74 19.24
C THR A 465 -69.42 -37.94 20.09
N THR A 466 -69.99 -36.87 20.65
CA THR A 466 -71.29 -36.95 21.35
C THR A 466 -72.42 -37.42 20.44
N ILE A 467 -72.46 -36.98 19.17
CA ILE A 467 -73.48 -37.43 18.20
C ILE A 467 -73.35 -38.93 17.89
N ASP A 468 -72.12 -39.45 17.75
CA ASP A 468 -71.86 -40.87 17.56
C ASP A 468 -72.33 -41.69 18.78
N GLU A 469 -72.08 -41.19 20.00
CA GLU A 469 -72.59 -41.80 21.24
C GLU A 469 -74.13 -41.82 21.31
N ILE A 470 -74.78 -40.71 20.94
CA ILE A 470 -76.26 -40.63 20.87
C ILE A 470 -76.80 -41.63 19.84
N ALA A 471 -76.17 -41.73 18.67
CA ALA A 471 -76.56 -42.67 17.63
C ALA A 471 -76.42 -44.13 18.12
N PHE A 472 -75.33 -44.46 18.82
CA PHE A 472 -75.14 -45.77 19.42
C PHE A 472 -76.19 -46.10 20.49
N GLN A 473 -76.48 -45.17 21.41
CA GLN A 473 -77.54 -45.33 22.41
C GLN A 473 -78.92 -45.51 21.77
N THR A 474 -79.23 -44.74 20.73
CA THR A 474 -80.48 -44.84 19.97
C THR A 474 -80.61 -46.21 19.29
N ASN A 475 -79.52 -46.74 18.72
CA ASN A 475 -79.48 -48.07 18.13
C ASN A 475 -79.73 -49.18 19.17
N LEU A 476 -79.20 -49.05 20.40
CA LEU A 476 -79.48 -49.99 21.50
C LEU A 476 -80.94 -49.90 21.98
N LEU A 477 -81.49 -48.69 22.13
CA LEU A 477 -82.88 -48.48 22.49
C LEU A 477 -83.84 -49.07 21.45
N ALA A 478 -83.54 -48.86 20.17
CA ALA A 478 -84.32 -49.42 19.06
C ALA A 478 -84.24 -50.95 19.01
N LEU A 479 -83.09 -51.53 19.32
CA LEU A 479 -82.95 -52.99 19.47
C LEU A 479 -83.82 -53.53 20.61
N ASN A 480 -83.77 -52.89 21.79
CA ASN A 480 -84.60 -53.28 22.93
C ASN A 480 -86.10 -53.17 22.59
N ALA A 481 -86.52 -52.10 21.91
CA ALA A 481 -87.88 -51.91 21.45
C ALA A 481 -88.31 -52.97 20.42
N ALA A 482 -87.43 -53.35 19.48
CA ALA A 482 -87.70 -54.40 18.51
C ALA A 482 -87.88 -55.78 19.18
N VAL A 483 -87.09 -56.07 20.22
CA VAL A 483 -87.20 -57.29 21.03
C VAL A 483 -88.52 -57.32 21.79
N GLU A 484 -88.90 -56.21 22.44
CA GLU A 484 -90.16 -56.14 23.19
C GLU A 484 -91.39 -56.20 22.25
N ALA A 485 -91.29 -55.59 21.07
CA ALA A 485 -92.31 -55.69 20.02
C ALA A 485 -92.46 -57.13 19.49
N ALA A 486 -91.36 -57.88 19.32
CA ALA A 486 -91.40 -59.30 18.98
C ALA A 486 -92.03 -60.15 20.09
N ARG A 487 -91.81 -59.76 21.36
CA ARG A 487 -92.38 -60.42 22.54
C ARG A 487 -93.90 -60.24 22.64
N ALA A 488 -94.43 -59.13 22.15
CA ALA A 488 -95.86 -58.83 22.11
C ALA A 488 -96.64 -59.52 20.97
N GLY A 489 -95.97 -60.32 20.12
CA GLY A 489 -96.60 -61.10 19.05
C GLY A 489 -97.28 -60.23 17.97
N GLU A 490 -98.47 -60.61 17.50
CA GLU A 490 -99.18 -59.90 16.42
C GLU A 490 -99.54 -58.45 16.80
N GLN A 491 -99.71 -58.12 18.08
CA GLN A 491 -100.02 -56.76 18.54
C GLN A 491 -98.81 -55.81 18.49
N GLY A 492 -97.59 -56.35 18.49
CA GLY A 492 -96.34 -55.58 18.43
C GLY A 492 -95.83 -55.31 17.01
N ARG A 493 -96.49 -55.85 15.98
CA ARG A 493 -95.97 -55.89 14.61
C ARG A 493 -95.71 -54.50 14.01
N GLY A 494 -96.58 -53.53 14.28
CA GLY A 494 -96.38 -52.13 13.88
C GLY A 494 -95.21 -51.46 14.62
N PHE A 495 -95.06 -51.73 15.92
CA PHE A 495 -93.94 -51.22 16.73
C PHE A 495 -92.59 -51.84 16.31
N ALA A 496 -92.57 -53.10 15.89
CA ALA A 496 -91.36 -53.76 15.41
C ALA A 496 -90.82 -53.11 14.12
N VAL A 497 -91.70 -52.70 13.20
CA VAL A 497 -91.30 -51.98 11.98
C VAL A 497 -90.71 -50.61 12.32
N VAL A 498 -91.36 -49.84 13.19
CA VAL A 498 -90.84 -48.54 13.63
C VAL A 498 -89.49 -48.70 14.35
N ALA A 499 -89.35 -49.69 15.23
CA ALA A 499 -88.09 -49.97 15.91
C ALA A 499 -86.96 -50.36 14.94
N SER A 500 -87.25 -51.13 13.89
CA SER A 500 -86.29 -51.44 12.84
C SER A 500 -85.88 -50.21 12.03
N GLU A 501 -86.81 -49.30 11.74
CA GLU A 501 -86.54 -48.06 10.99
C GLU A 501 -85.69 -47.09 11.83
N VAL A 502 -86.03 -46.91 13.11
CA VAL A 502 -85.24 -46.10 14.06
C VAL A 502 -83.83 -46.67 14.21
N ARG A 503 -83.69 -48.00 14.24
CA ARG A 503 -82.39 -48.68 14.29
C ARG A 503 -81.57 -48.40 13.03
N ASN A 504 -82.18 -48.49 11.85
CA ASN A 504 -81.52 -48.20 10.57
C ASN A 504 -81.07 -46.73 10.51
N LEU A 505 -81.93 -45.80 10.92
CA LEU A 505 -81.60 -44.38 11.02
C LEU A 505 -80.43 -44.12 11.97
N ALA A 506 -80.43 -44.76 13.14
CA ALA A 506 -79.34 -44.65 14.11
C ALA A 506 -78.00 -45.18 13.55
N GLN A 507 -78.00 -46.29 12.82
CA GLN A 507 -76.80 -46.80 12.13
C GLN A 507 -76.30 -45.86 11.03
N ARG A 508 -77.22 -45.25 10.27
CA ARG A 508 -76.89 -44.23 9.26
C ARG A 508 -76.27 -42.98 9.91
N SER A 509 -76.84 -42.50 11.02
CA SER A 509 -76.31 -41.37 11.79
C SER A 509 -74.91 -41.65 12.35
N ALA A 510 -74.67 -42.84 12.90
CA ALA A 510 -73.35 -43.24 13.40
C ALA A 510 -72.30 -43.29 12.27
N THR A 511 -72.68 -43.80 11.10
CA THR A 511 -71.80 -43.85 9.93
C THR A 511 -71.42 -42.44 9.46
N ALA A 512 -72.42 -41.55 9.32
CA ALA A 512 -72.19 -40.15 8.96
C ALA A 512 -71.34 -39.40 10.01
N ALA A 513 -71.59 -39.62 11.30
CA ALA A 513 -70.79 -39.03 12.38
C ALA A 513 -69.33 -39.48 12.29
N LYS A 514 -69.07 -40.76 12.00
CA LYS A 514 -67.71 -41.30 11.83
C LYS A 514 -66.99 -40.70 10.62
N GLU A 515 -67.68 -40.50 9.49
CA GLU A 515 -67.13 -39.84 8.31
C GLU A 515 -66.78 -38.37 8.60
N ILE A 516 -67.69 -37.63 9.23
CA ILE A 516 -67.44 -36.22 9.62
C ILE A 516 -66.27 -36.15 10.61
N LYS A 517 -66.20 -37.08 11.58
CA LYS A 517 -65.08 -37.15 12.53
C LYS A 517 -63.74 -37.29 11.81
N GLY A 518 -63.66 -38.14 10.79
CA GLY A 518 -62.46 -38.27 9.96
C GLY A 518 -62.09 -36.97 9.24
N LEU A 519 -63.06 -36.30 8.59
CA LEU A 519 -62.84 -35.03 7.90
C LEU A 519 -62.39 -33.89 8.83
N ILE A 520 -62.92 -33.84 10.06
CA ILE A 520 -62.53 -32.86 11.06
C ILE A 520 -61.13 -33.16 11.59
N GLN A 521 -60.80 -34.43 11.86
CA GLN A 521 -59.43 -34.81 12.26
C GLN A 521 -58.40 -34.44 11.20
N ASP A 522 -58.72 -34.63 9.92
CA ASP A 522 -57.85 -34.23 8.82
C ASP A 522 -57.76 -32.70 8.68
N SER A 523 -58.85 -31.97 8.92
CA SER A 523 -58.85 -30.51 8.97
C SER A 523 -57.97 -29.97 10.10
N VAL A 524 -58.05 -30.54 11.32
CA VAL A 524 -57.20 -30.18 12.45
C VAL A 524 -55.72 -30.36 12.11
N LYS A 525 -55.33 -31.51 11.54
CA LYS A 525 -53.94 -31.74 11.10
C LYS A 525 -53.45 -30.69 10.10
N LYS A 526 -54.29 -30.28 9.15
CA LYS A 526 -53.94 -29.26 8.15
C LYS A 526 -53.81 -27.87 8.76
N VAL A 527 -54.68 -27.53 9.72
CA VAL A 527 -54.61 -26.25 10.45
C VAL A 527 -53.38 -26.21 11.35
N ASP A 528 -53.04 -27.32 12.03
CA ASP A 528 -51.81 -27.43 12.83
C ASP A 528 -50.56 -27.20 11.95
N ALA A 529 -50.46 -27.89 10.81
CA ALA A 529 -49.37 -27.70 9.86
C ALA A 529 -49.32 -26.27 9.28
N GLY A 530 -50.48 -25.68 9.01
CA GLY A 530 -50.59 -24.28 8.58
C GLY A 530 -50.11 -23.30 9.67
N THR A 531 -50.46 -23.56 10.92
CA THR A 531 -50.05 -22.74 12.08
C THR A 531 -48.52 -22.77 12.24
N GLU A 532 -47.89 -23.93 12.08
CA GLU A 532 -46.44 -24.07 12.12
C GLU A 532 -45.75 -23.25 11.02
N LEU A 533 -46.26 -23.31 9.78
CA LEU A 533 -45.72 -22.53 8.66
C LEU A 533 -45.81 -21.02 8.90
N VAL A 534 -46.97 -20.54 9.39
CA VAL A 534 -47.20 -19.13 9.68
C VAL A 534 -46.31 -18.64 10.83
N ASN A 535 -46.14 -19.44 11.89
CA ASN A 535 -45.19 -19.13 12.97
C ASN A 535 -43.76 -18.98 12.45
N ARG A 536 -43.31 -19.94 11.62
CA ARG A 536 -41.97 -19.89 11.02
C ARG A 536 -41.78 -18.69 10.09
N SER A 537 -42.84 -18.27 9.37
CA SER A 537 -42.82 -17.01 8.62
C SER A 537 -42.66 -15.79 9.53
N GLY A 538 -43.28 -15.81 10.71
CA GLY A 538 -43.12 -14.78 11.74
C GLY A 538 -41.70 -14.67 12.26
N ASP A 539 -41.07 -15.80 12.58
CA ASP A 539 -39.67 -15.86 13.02
C ASP A 539 -38.73 -15.31 11.94
N THR A 540 -38.95 -15.67 10.68
CA THR A 540 -38.15 -15.18 9.55
C THR A 540 -38.27 -13.66 9.39
N LEU A 541 -39.46 -13.08 9.60
CA LEU A 541 -39.66 -11.63 9.57
C LEU A 541 -38.94 -10.93 10.72
N ALA A 542 -38.90 -11.54 11.92
CA ALA A 542 -38.14 -11.01 13.05
C ALA A 542 -36.62 -11.02 12.78
N GLU A 543 -36.10 -12.06 12.13
CA GLU A 543 -34.72 -12.12 11.66
C GLU A 543 -34.41 -11.05 10.61
N ILE A 544 -35.35 -10.78 9.68
CA ILE A 544 -35.22 -9.69 8.70
C ILE A 544 -35.14 -8.33 9.40
N VAL A 545 -36.03 -8.04 10.36
CA VAL A 545 -36.00 -6.78 11.12
C VAL A 545 -34.65 -6.60 11.82
N THR A 546 -34.13 -7.67 12.44
CA THR A 546 -32.82 -7.65 13.10
C THR A 546 -31.68 -7.40 12.11
N SER A 547 -31.74 -8.02 10.93
CA SER A 547 -30.75 -7.85 9.87
C SER A 547 -30.76 -6.44 9.29
N VAL A 548 -31.94 -5.87 9.03
CA VAL A 548 -32.10 -4.49 8.54
C VAL A 548 -31.60 -3.47 9.58
N LYS A 549 -31.77 -3.76 10.87
CA LYS A 549 -31.17 -2.94 11.94
C LYS A 549 -29.64 -2.90 11.83
N ARG A 550 -28.99 -4.05 11.67
CA ARG A 550 -27.52 -4.13 11.48
C ARG A 550 -27.06 -3.36 10.23
N VAL A 551 -27.80 -3.44 9.13
CA VAL A 551 -27.52 -2.64 7.93
C VAL A 551 -27.63 -1.15 8.23
N THR A 552 -28.65 -0.73 8.98
CA THR A 552 -28.84 0.67 9.38
C THR A 552 -27.67 1.21 10.22
N ASP A 553 -27.16 0.37 11.12
CA ASP A 553 -26.01 0.71 11.97
C ASP A 553 -24.74 0.92 11.11
N ILE A 554 -24.43 -0.02 10.21
CA ILE A 554 -23.29 0.08 9.27
C ILE A 554 -23.39 1.34 8.41
N VAL A 555 -24.56 1.63 7.87
CA VAL A 555 -24.77 2.82 7.03
C VAL A 555 -24.60 4.12 7.84
N THR A 556 -24.94 4.10 9.13
CA THR A 556 -24.72 5.23 10.03
C THR A 556 -23.23 5.47 10.28
N GLU A 557 -22.45 4.41 10.48
CA GLU A 557 -20.99 4.47 10.58
C GLU A 557 -20.36 4.97 9.28
N MET A 558 -20.80 4.48 8.12
CA MET A 558 -20.35 4.96 6.80
C MET A 558 -20.60 6.46 6.62
N ALA A 559 -21.79 6.95 6.99
CA ALA A 559 -22.12 8.38 6.90
C ALA A 559 -21.31 9.25 7.87
N ALA A 560 -20.86 8.70 9.01
CA ALA A 560 -19.92 9.37 9.91
C ALA A 560 -18.52 9.43 9.28
N ALA A 561 -18.00 8.28 8.80
CA ALA A 561 -16.70 8.19 8.15
C ALA A 561 -16.60 9.08 6.90
N SER A 562 -17.63 9.14 6.05
CA SER A 562 -17.61 10.02 4.87
C SER A 562 -17.59 11.51 5.24
N ARG A 563 -18.22 11.91 6.35
CA ARG A 563 -18.14 13.30 6.85
C ARG A 563 -16.73 13.63 7.35
N GLU A 564 -16.12 12.71 8.08
CA GLU A 564 -14.75 12.87 8.55
C GLU A 564 -13.74 12.93 7.40
N GLN A 565 -13.89 12.05 6.40
CA GLN A 565 -13.10 12.10 5.16
C GLN A 565 -13.27 13.43 4.43
N SER A 566 -14.49 13.96 4.34
CA SER A 566 -14.73 15.28 3.73
C SER A 566 -13.95 16.38 4.45
N THR A 567 -13.98 16.40 5.78
CA THR A 567 -13.20 17.36 6.58
C THR A 567 -11.68 17.15 6.39
N GLY A 568 -11.21 15.91 6.33
CA GLY A 568 -9.81 15.59 6.06
C GLY A 568 -9.35 16.10 4.68
N ILE A 569 -10.18 15.93 3.65
CA ILE A 569 -9.89 16.40 2.29
C ILE A 569 -9.86 17.93 2.24
N GLU A 570 -10.73 18.64 2.97
CA GLU A 570 -10.65 20.10 3.07
C GLU A 570 -9.31 20.58 3.65
N GLN A 571 -8.75 19.87 4.64
CA GLN A 571 -7.43 20.20 5.19
C GLN A 571 -6.31 19.93 4.18
N VAL A 572 -6.38 18.81 3.45
CA VAL A 572 -5.43 18.50 2.38
C VAL A 572 -5.50 19.56 1.28
N ASN A 573 -6.70 20.00 0.91
CA ASN A 573 -6.89 21.05 -0.10
C ASN A 573 -6.22 22.37 0.33
N LYS A 574 -6.37 22.77 1.61
CA LYS A 574 -5.64 23.92 2.15
C LYS A 574 -4.13 23.74 2.06
N ALA A 575 -3.61 22.56 2.39
CA ALA A 575 -2.17 22.28 2.29
C ALA A 575 -1.66 22.36 0.85
N VAL A 576 -2.41 21.84 -0.12
CA VAL A 576 -2.08 21.93 -1.55
C VAL A 576 -2.10 23.38 -2.04
N SER A 577 -3.09 24.17 -1.63
CA SER A 577 -3.15 25.61 -1.94
C SER A 577 -1.96 26.38 -1.33
N GLN A 578 -1.53 26.01 -0.12
CA GLN A 578 -0.33 26.59 0.49
C GLN A 578 0.95 26.19 -0.25
N MET A 579 1.05 24.93 -0.70
CA MET A 579 2.18 24.46 -1.53
C MET A 579 2.24 25.22 -2.86
N ASP A 580 1.11 25.43 -3.53
CA ASP A 580 1.05 26.22 -4.76
C ASP A 580 1.57 27.66 -4.55
N SER A 581 1.18 28.31 -3.44
CA SER A 581 1.72 29.63 -3.09
C SER A 581 3.24 29.63 -2.87
N VAL A 582 3.79 28.58 -2.26
CA VAL A 582 5.25 28.43 -2.08
C VAL A 582 5.93 28.18 -3.42
N THR A 583 5.36 27.34 -4.29
CA THR A 583 5.89 27.07 -5.63
C THR A 583 5.93 28.34 -6.48
N GLN A 584 4.88 29.16 -6.45
CA GLN A 584 4.89 30.47 -7.12
C GLN A 584 5.93 31.43 -6.55
N ARG A 585 6.10 31.46 -5.22
CA ARG A 585 7.14 32.27 -4.56
C ARG A 585 8.54 31.82 -4.95
N ASN A 586 8.76 30.51 -5.04
CA ASN A 586 10.04 29.96 -5.50
C ASN A 586 10.32 30.39 -6.94
N ALA A 587 9.32 30.36 -7.83
CA ALA A 587 9.48 30.82 -9.20
C ALA A 587 9.87 32.32 -9.25
N SER A 588 9.16 33.20 -8.53
CA SER A 588 9.49 34.63 -8.49
C SER A 588 10.87 34.90 -7.88
N GLN A 589 11.23 34.18 -6.81
CA GLN A 589 12.53 34.35 -6.15
C GLN A 589 13.68 33.85 -7.04
N THR A 590 13.40 32.86 -7.89
CA THR A 590 14.35 32.35 -8.86
C THR A 590 14.63 33.36 -9.98
N GLU A 591 13.59 34.07 -10.45
CA GLU A 591 13.77 35.18 -11.40
C GLU A 591 14.65 36.29 -10.81
N GLU A 592 14.42 36.65 -9.54
CA GLU A 592 15.23 37.65 -8.82
C GLU A 592 16.69 37.19 -8.62
N MET A 593 16.88 35.92 -8.28
CA MET A 593 18.21 35.33 -8.10
C MET A 593 18.99 35.27 -9.43
N SER A 594 18.33 34.94 -10.53
CA SER A 594 18.90 34.96 -11.87
C SER A 594 19.32 36.38 -12.29
N ALA A 595 18.47 37.38 -12.03
CA ALA A 595 18.79 38.78 -12.27
C ALA A 595 19.98 39.27 -11.42
N THR A 596 20.05 38.83 -10.16
CA THR A 596 21.17 39.15 -9.25
C THR A 596 22.47 38.51 -9.73
N ALA A 597 22.44 37.23 -10.14
CA ALA A 597 23.59 36.53 -10.69
C ALA A 597 24.12 37.22 -11.96
N GLN A 598 23.23 37.69 -12.84
CA GLN A 598 23.61 38.45 -14.03
C GLN A 598 24.28 39.79 -13.64
N SER A 599 23.71 40.53 -12.68
CA SER A 599 24.29 41.78 -12.22
C SER A 599 25.68 41.59 -11.59
N LEU A 600 25.88 40.54 -10.79
CA LEU A 600 27.19 40.21 -10.20
C LEU A 600 28.21 39.81 -11.28
N THR A 601 27.77 39.09 -12.32
CA THR A 601 28.60 38.76 -13.48
C THR A 601 29.05 40.03 -14.22
N ASP A 602 28.13 40.97 -14.44
CA ASP A 602 28.42 42.25 -15.09
C ASP A 602 29.38 43.10 -14.24
N GLN A 603 29.19 43.13 -12.91
CA GLN A 603 30.08 43.84 -11.97
C GLN A 603 31.48 43.23 -11.94
N ALA A 604 31.59 41.90 -11.92
CA ALA A 604 32.86 41.20 -12.02
C ALA A 604 33.59 41.50 -13.34
N ALA A 605 32.84 41.55 -14.45
CA ALA A 605 33.38 41.90 -15.76
C ALA A 605 33.89 43.36 -15.79
N GLN A 606 33.15 44.30 -15.19
CA GLN A 606 33.57 45.71 -15.08
C GLN A 606 34.83 45.88 -14.23
N LEU A 607 34.93 45.21 -13.08
CA LEU A 607 36.14 45.23 -12.25
C LEU A 607 37.35 44.68 -13.01
N ARG A 608 37.15 43.58 -13.75
CA ARG A 608 38.20 42.99 -14.59
C ARG A 608 38.64 43.94 -15.72
N ASP A 609 37.71 44.65 -16.37
CA ASP A 609 38.03 45.67 -17.38
C ASP A 609 38.87 46.80 -16.76
N LEU A 610 38.46 47.32 -15.59
CA LEU A 610 39.17 48.38 -14.88
C LEU A 610 40.61 47.96 -14.52
N VAL A 611 40.79 46.73 -14.02
CA VAL A 611 42.12 46.21 -13.68
C VAL A 611 42.96 45.90 -14.93
N SER A 612 42.33 45.50 -16.05
CA SER A 612 43.03 45.16 -17.30
C SER A 612 43.79 46.32 -17.95
N ARG A 613 43.43 47.57 -17.60
CA ARG A 613 44.12 48.79 -18.05
C ARG A 613 45.52 48.93 -17.45
N PHE A 614 45.79 48.22 -16.35
CA PHE A 614 47.08 48.22 -15.67
C PHE A 614 47.92 47.00 -16.09
N LYS A 615 49.19 47.23 -16.41
CA LYS A 615 50.14 46.15 -16.69
C LYS A 615 50.74 45.68 -15.36
N LEU A 616 50.37 44.47 -14.95
CA LEU A 616 50.78 43.91 -13.65
C LEU A 616 51.95 42.91 -13.77
N GLY A 617 52.37 42.57 -15.00
CA GLY A 617 53.52 41.72 -15.27
C GLY A 617 53.07 40.41 -15.88
N ALA A 618 53.84 39.90 -16.83
CA ALA A 618 53.57 38.61 -17.46
C ALA A 618 53.90 37.45 -16.49
N GLY A 619 53.06 37.29 -15.46
CA GLY A 619 52.67 35.99 -14.93
C GLY A 619 51.57 35.36 -15.79
N GLY A 620 51.60 35.62 -17.10
CA GLY A 620 50.74 34.98 -18.08
C GLY A 620 51.10 33.51 -18.21
N SER A 621 50.69 32.70 -17.23
CA SER A 621 49.88 31.57 -17.68
C SER A 621 48.58 32.18 -18.15
N ALA A 622 48.46 32.34 -19.48
CA ALA A 622 47.16 32.26 -20.10
C ALA A 622 46.39 31.12 -19.39
N PRO A 623 45.09 31.27 -19.09
CA PRO A 623 44.34 30.11 -18.64
C PRO A 623 44.54 29.09 -19.75
N ALA A 624 45.34 28.05 -19.48
CA ALA A 624 45.38 26.88 -20.31
C ALA A 624 43.92 26.54 -20.48
N ALA A 625 43.42 26.57 -21.72
CA ALA A 625 42.08 26.13 -22.04
C ALA A 625 41.99 24.73 -21.43
N ARG A 626 41.43 24.65 -20.21
CA ARG A 626 41.14 23.37 -19.58
C ARG A 626 40.23 22.71 -20.61
N PRO A 627 40.51 21.48 -21.02
CA PRO A 627 39.62 20.80 -21.94
C PRO A 627 38.25 20.92 -21.31
N ALA A 628 37.30 21.51 -22.04
CA ALA A 628 35.92 21.59 -21.62
C ALA A 628 35.62 20.23 -21.01
N LYS A 629 35.35 20.18 -19.70
CA LYS A 629 34.78 18.97 -19.11
C LYS A 629 33.50 18.82 -19.88
N ARG A 630 33.56 17.93 -20.87
CA ARG A 630 32.47 17.44 -21.68
C ARG A 630 31.31 17.36 -20.70
N ALA A 631 30.30 18.21 -20.91
CA ALA A 631 29.06 18.15 -20.17
C ALA A 631 28.77 16.66 -20.05
N ALA A 632 28.67 16.17 -18.81
CA ALA A 632 28.24 14.81 -18.60
C ALA A 632 26.92 14.73 -19.36
N GLY A 633 26.94 14.05 -20.51
CA GLY A 633 25.73 13.83 -21.28
C GLY A 633 24.68 13.30 -20.31
N PRO A 634 23.41 13.67 -20.49
CA PRO A 634 22.36 13.28 -19.56
C PRO A 634 22.52 11.80 -19.27
N LYS A 635 22.77 11.45 -18.00
CA LYS A 635 22.87 10.06 -17.59
C LYS A 635 21.64 9.33 -18.14
N PRO A 636 21.80 8.15 -18.76
CA PRO A 636 20.65 7.41 -19.26
C PRO A 636 19.69 7.18 -18.09
N ARG A 637 18.46 7.64 -18.29
CA ARG A 637 17.28 7.38 -17.48
C ARG A 637 17.31 5.93 -16.95
N PRO A 638 16.88 5.65 -15.71
CA PRO A 638 16.25 4.37 -15.45
C PRO A 638 15.07 4.28 -16.41
N ALA A 639 15.10 3.31 -17.31
CA ALA A 639 13.98 2.98 -18.16
C ALA A 639 12.83 2.49 -17.27
N VAL A 640 11.97 3.42 -16.82
CA VAL A 640 10.60 3.03 -16.48
C VAL A 640 9.90 2.87 -17.81
N SER A 641 9.79 1.60 -18.18
CA SER A 641 9.11 1.07 -19.34
C SER A 641 7.77 1.76 -19.55
N LYS A 642 7.69 2.44 -20.68
CA LYS A 642 6.48 2.67 -21.47
C LYS A 642 5.78 1.33 -21.72
N ALA A 643 4.90 0.96 -20.80
CA ALA A 643 3.90 -0.08 -21.01
C ALA A 643 2.59 0.43 -20.42
N LEU A 644 1.74 0.98 -21.28
CA LEU A 644 0.26 0.99 -21.23
C LEU A 644 -0.29 2.21 -22.00
N LYS A 645 -0.22 2.12 -23.33
CA LYS A 645 -1.28 2.65 -24.20
C LYS A 645 -1.59 1.59 -25.24
N ARG A 646 -2.65 0.80 -24.98
CA ARG A 646 -3.64 0.25 -25.94
C ARG A 646 -4.30 -1.03 -25.39
N HIS A 647 -5.39 -0.89 -24.65
CA HIS A 647 -6.67 -1.62 -24.76
C HIS A 647 -7.54 -1.17 -23.58
N SER A 648 -8.59 -0.41 -23.85
CA SER A 648 -9.97 -0.90 -24.05
C SER A 648 -10.73 -0.98 -22.72
N SER A 649 -11.80 -0.22 -22.67
CA SER A 649 -12.81 -0.19 -21.63
C SER A 649 -13.35 -1.58 -21.27
N ASN A 650 -13.26 -1.92 -19.99
CA ASN A 650 -14.22 -2.69 -19.20
C ASN A 650 -13.64 -2.66 -17.77
N GLY A 651 -14.27 -2.05 -16.77
CA GLY A 651 -15.61 -2.36 -16.30
C GLY A 651 -15.48 -3.23 -15.05
N ASN A 652 -15.93 -2.67 -13.92
CA ASN A 652 -16.13 -3.28 -12.59
C ASN A 652 -14.97 -3.30 -11.57
N GLY A 653 -15.24 -2.66 -10.43
CA GLY A 653 -14.34 -2.53 -9.29
C GLY A 653 -14.78 -3.30 -8.03
N HIS A 654 -14.32 -2.73 -6.90
CA HIS A 654 -14.43 -3.15 -5.48
C HIS A 654 -13.49 -4.30 -5.08
N GLY A 655 -12.71 -4.21 -4.00
CA GLY A 655 -12.53 -3.18 -2.97
C GLY A 655 -11.66 -3.80 -1.86
N GLY A 656 -10.52 -3.19 -1.55
CA GLY A 656 -9.63 -3.62 -0.47
C GLY A 656 -9.79 -2.68 0.73
N GLY A 657 -10.26 -3.23 1.85
CA GLY A 657 -10.28 -2.54 3.14
C GLY A 657 -8.89 -2.51 3.75
N HIS A 658 -8.46 -1.33 4.19
CA HIS A 658 -7.25 -1.13 4.98
C HIS A 658 -7.64 -0.92 6.44
N GLU A 659 -7.21 -1.87 7.27
CA GLU A 659 -7.03 -1.73 8.71
C GLU A 659 -5.80 -0.82 8.94
N LEU A 660 -6.03 0.37 9.51
CA LEU A 660 -5.00 1.17 10.19
C LEU A 660 -5.68 1.93 11.33
N ASP A 661 -5.99 1.21 12.40
CA ASP A 661 -6.28 1.78 13.73
C ASP A 661 -5.39 1.09 14.76
N ALA A 662 -4.15 1.57 14.86
CA ALA A 662 -3.30 1.36 16.03
C ALA A 662 -2.08 2.29 15.92
N LEU A 663 -2.15 3.42 16.63
CA LEU A 663 -1.08 4.04 17.44
C LEU A 663 -1.28 5.56 17.47
N GLY A 664 -1.62 6.10 18.65
CA GLY A 664 -1.64 7.55 18.85
C GLY A 664 -2.37 8.04 20.09
N GLY A 665 -2.39 7.27 21.18
CA GLY A 665 -2.61 7.85 22.50
C GLY A 665 -1.29 8.42 22.99
N ASP A 666 -1.21 9.75 23.13
CA ASP A 666 -0.68 10.41 24.32
C ASP A 666 -0.88 11.93 24.25
N GLY A 667 -1.68 12.41 25.19
CA GLY A 667 -1.64 13.70 25.89
C GLY A 667 -1.36 14.98 25.11
N PHE A 668 -2.37 15.84 24.99
CA PHE A 668 -2.25 17.24 25.39
C PHE A 668 -3.64 17.78 25.77
N SER A 669 -3.84 17.95 27.07
CA SER A 669 -4.88 18.78 27.67
C SER A 669 -4.44 20.24 27.71
N ASP A 670 -5.43 21.14 27.66
CA ASP A 670 -5.37 22.58 27.94
C ASP A 670 -4.57 23.47 26.97
N PHE A 671 -5.28 24.12 26.04
CA PHE A 671 -5.51 25.58 26.00
C PHE A 671 -6.47 26.01 24.89
#